data_AF-A0A3A8LMC9-F1
#
_entry.id   AF-A0A3A8LMC9-F1
#
_cell.length_a   1.000
_cell.length_b   1.000
_cell.length_c   1.000
_cell.angle_alpha   90.00
_cell.angle_beta   90.00
_cell.angle_gamma   90.00
#
_symmetry.space_group_name_H-M   'P 1'
#
loop_
_entity.id
_entity.type
_entity.pdbx_description
1 polymer ?
#
loop_
_entity_poly.entity_id
_entity_poly.type
_entity_poly.pdbx_seq_one_letter_code
_entity_poly.pdbx_strand_id
1 'polypeptide(L)'
;MSAPLDSGVRRGAEVRCPGCIRFIPSDAACPHCFCGPVPPERYGAARELLKSGVDRFALAARTAALDPSQVEALAARYARQWGVALRLIEDARRIESRLVQRGFSLDMEDAWAAALPMDEVLLTERIAPFSPLPDSLAYLSNKAPDADLRNLAALAWVHEGTASQDARATVRYLLHQDGRMAVEAMLALTRWRNAFPVRLTPDERERIRLLALGVLDVPGIGARAAVAWTRVSREAPPSVVSAALHQGLYGTDLDVRFECALALRDEVEVAQALDSPDADTVTFVRRTLSGWGSPLLFPRLKREGNERFVQEVLRDLPFPPPEGALDALLTVSVRTVGSLADELLRLAKRQSFHAWGLENQQRWARWARSVLRDLPAETALHFFGWAATPGDTAEPPEEEETEAMWCFLEETVHAIERGAEKDRIACFKDFLFVHFLHHAGVDEQRRLNDWARDPYSGEALLEALVMFPSRREQARLPASGVEHAARLLMAVWEGPDQHLLVAPMSRVARQWSAYSGREVLVEAVWQRFQSHPFERGLLLAAFAGWRDRLWEKQREAEPDALVRFQAWWRLDPVGLYPHAEQLLAEVTLDVLPRRLRALWAAAEETVGTRPRTASLSVSKGAWALLHGVESEDPRHLQEMEAELAYFESRLPAFEQRVRTTPSPPEESNIHRDFLDDTHDALRMMRERRDRRRAHEEREREREIERQVAESRRRDQERRAEEERRAAEAREAARLVEHGKEQARALANARMLMTDLQPQVPARPLDREVLFPGTSLPTLLQYARMLKALQGGADVLKLFEVVGLTPATWATQANAWGQAMVGRPELAIRFSELLQAPWA
;
A
#
# COMPACT_ATOMS: atom_id res chain seq x y z
N MET A 1 25.08 102.15 -6.18
CA MET A 1 26.29 101.38 -5.85
C MET A 1 25.90 100.20 -4.96
N SER A 2 25.85 98.99 -5.52
CA SER A 2 25.98 97.70 -4.81
C SER A 2 26.00 96.58 -5.85
N ALA A 3 27.17 95.94 -5.97
CA ALA A 3 27.56 94.73 -6.72
C ALA A 3 26.79 94.41 -8.03
N PRO A 4 27.40 94.58 -9.23
CA PRO A 4 26.87 93.91 -10.41
C PRO A 4 26.90 92.42 -10.13
N LEU A 5 25.70 91.82 -10.14
CA LEU A 5 25.45 90.39 -10.02
C LEU A 5 26.54 89.62 -10.78
N ASP A 6 27.15 88.65 -10.09
CA ASP A 6 28.19 87.78 -10.62
C ASP A 6 27.69 87.09 -11.89
N SER A 7 27.95 87.72 -13.03
CA SER A 7 27.39 87.36 -14.34
C SER A 7 28.19 86.25 -15.01
N GLY A 8 29.05 85.57 -14.23
CA GLY A 8 29.98 84.54 -14.71
C GLY A 8 31.10 85.10 -15.57
N VAL A 9 31.21 86.43 -15.66
CA VAL A 9 32.08 87.12 -16.60
C VAL A 9 33.51 87.13 -16.14
N ARG A 10 33.76 87.18 -14.83
CA ARG A 10 35.11 87.36 -14.27
C ARG A 10 35.57 86.09 -13.55
N ARG A 11 36.84 85.74 -13.73
CA ARG A 11 37.54 84.73 -12.93
C ARG A 11 38.92 85.29 -12.60
N GLY A 12 39.08 85.81 -11.37
CA GLY A 12 40.27 86.56 -10.99
C GLY A 12 40.44 87.83 -11.84
N ALA A 13 41.60 87.99 -12.48
CA ALA A 13 41.91 89.11 -13.38
C ALA A 13 41.42 88.90 -14.83
N GLU A 14 40.99 87.68 -15.17
CA GLU A 14 40.55 87.35 -16.52
C GLU A 14 39.03 87.49 -16.66
N VAL A 15 38.59 87.75 -17.90
CA VAL A 15 37.18 87.95 -18.24
C VAL A 15 36.79 87.07 -19.42
N ARG A 16 35.56 86.56 -19.44
CA ARG A 16 35.06 85.75 -20.55
C ARG A 16 34.99 86.60 -21.82
N CYS A 17 35.50 86.07 -22.91
CA CYS A 17 35.26 86.63 -24.23
C CYS A 17 33.78 86.46 -24.62
N PRO A 18 33.06 87.51 -25.04
CA PRO A 18 31.66 87.35 -25.46
C PRO A 18 31.52 86.51 -26.73
N GLY A 19 32.55 86.44 -27.57
CA GLY A 19 32.56 85.63 -28.79
C GLY A 19 32.67 84.13 -28.55
N CYS A 20 33.67 83.69 -27.77
CA CYS A 20 33.98 82.26 -27.59
C CYS A 20 34.02 81.78 -26.14
N ILE A 21 33.55 82.59 -25.19
CA ILE A 21 33.39 82.31 -23.74
C ILE A 21 34.65 81.97 -22.94
N ARG A 22 35.81 81.81 -23.59
CA ARG A 22 37.10 81.58 -22.93
C ARG A 22 37.53 82.81 -22.14
N PHE A 23 38.15 82.57 -20.99
CA PHE A 23 38.75 83.62 -20.17
C PHE A 23 39.99 84.21 -20.87
N ILE A 24 40.04 85.54 -20.94
CA ILE A 24 41.10 86.32 -21.56
C ILE A 24 41.42 87.55 -20.67
N PRO A 25 42.58 88.20 -20.83
CA PRO A 25 42.84 89.50 -20.21
C PRO A 25 41.79 90.54 -20.64
N SER A 26 41.32 91.40 -19.73
CA SER A 26 40.18 92.32 -19.96
C SER A 26 40.37 93.31 -21.11
N ASP A 27 41.62 93.69 -21.36
CA ASP A 27 41.94 94.79 -22.28
C ASP A 27 42.50 94.28 -23.62
N ALA A 28 42.49 92.96 -23.83
CA ALA A 28 43.04 92.33 -25.02
C ALA A 28 41.95 91.81 -25.97
N ALA A 29 42.24 91.80 -27.27
CA ALA A 29 41.44 91.03 -28.22
C ALA A 29 41.61 89.53 -27.93
N CYS A 30 40.54 88.76 -28.12
CA CYS A 30 40.56 87.33 -27.84
C CYS A 30 41.52 86.59 -28.78
N PRO A 31 42.53 85.85 -28.28
CA PRO A 31 43.47 85.11 -29.13
C PRO A 31 42.82 83.90 -29.82
N HIS A 32 41.61 83.50 -29.42
CA HIS A 32 40.94 82.30 -29.95
C HIS A 32 39.89 82.60 -31.01
N CYS A 33 39.15 83.70 -30.88
CA CYS A 33 38.09 84.05 -31.83
C CYS A 33 38.23 85.44 -32.44
N PHE A 34 39.28 86.18 -32.07
CA PHE A 34 39.59 87.53 -32.55
C PHE A 34 38.50 88.57 -32.28
N CYS A 35 37.58 88.31 -31.35
CA CYS A 35 36.68 89.32 -30.82
C CYS A 35 37.49 90.43 -30.16
N GLY A 36 37.20 91.69 -30.48
CA GLY A 36 37.83 92.85 -29.83
C GLY A 36 37.52 92.93 -28.33
N PRO A 37 38.26 93.74 -27.57
CA PRO A 37 38.07 93.89 -26.13
C PRO A 37 36.67 94.48 -25.84
N VAL A 38 35.93 93.84 -24.93
CA VAL A 38 34.62 94.29 -24.46
C VAL A 38 34.70 94.47 -22.94
N PRO A 39 34.36 95.66 -22.41
CA PRO A 39 34.35 95.88 -20.96
C PRO A 39 33.44 94.88 -20.25
N PRO A 40 33.82 94.35 -19.07
CA PRO A 40 33.03 93.32 -18.37
C PRO A 40 31.61 93.77 -18.06
N GLU A 41 31.41 95.06 -17.82
CA GLU A 41 30.11 95.67 -17.52
C GLU A 41 29.16 95.62 -18.74
N ARG A 42 29.70 95.47 -19.95
CA ARG A 42 28.96 95.37 -21.21
C ARG A 42 28.89 93.94 -21.76
N TYR A 43 29.41 92.94 -21.05
CA TYR A 43 29.46 91.56 -21.52
C TYR A 43 28.08 91.00 -21.89
N GLY A 44 27.09 91.18 -21.01
CA GLY A 44 25.72 90.69 -21.26
C GLY A 44 25.11 91.31 -22.52
N ALA A 45 25.30 92.62 -22.72
CA ALA A 45 24.85 93.30 -23.94
C ALA A 45 25.57 92.78 -25.19
N ALA A 46 26.88 92.54 -25.12
CA ALA A 46 27.63 91.95 -26.23
C ALA A 46 27.14 90.52 -26.57
N ARG A 47 26.88 89.67 -25.57
CA ARG A 47 26.34 88.33 -25.83
C ARG A 47 24.96 88.37 -26.48
N GLU A 48 24.10 89.30 -26.09
CA GLU A 48 22.78 89.49 -26.69
C GLU A 48 22.84 90.01 -28.13
N LEU A 49 23.78 90.90 -28.43
CA LEU A 49 24.05 91.34 -29.80
C LEU A 49 24.58 90.18 -30.66
N LEU A 50 25.48 89.36 -30.13
CA LEU A 50 26.01 88.19 -30.83
C LEU A 50 24.90 87.19 -31.14
N LYS A 51 24.01 86.91 -30.18
CA LYS A 51 22.79 86.11 -30.38
C LYS A 51 21.89 86.70 -31.47
N SER A 52 21.80 88.02 -31.54
CA SER A 52 21.00 88.74 -32.56
C SER A 52 21.65 88.77 -33.95
N GLY A 53 22.78 88.08 -34.15
CA GLY A 53 23.45 87.95 -35.44
C GLY A 53 24.57 88.97 -35.71
N VAL A 54 24.98 89.76 -34.70
CA VAL A 54 26.14 90.65 -34.85
C VAL A 54 27.42 89.82 -34.94
N ASP A 55 28.16 90.01 -36.03
CA ASP A 55 29.43 89.32 -36.24
C ASP A 55 30.46 89.63 -35.14
N ARG A 56 31.22 88.60 -34.74
CA ARG A 56 32.19 88.66 -33.64
C ARG A 56 33.31 89.69 -33.84
N PHE A 57 33.68 90.00 -35.08
CA PHE A 57 34.69 91.03 -35.40
C PHE A 57 34.12 92.44 -35.24
N ALA A 58 32.82 92.62 -35.52
CA ALA A 58 32.11 93.88 -35.33
C ALA A 58 31.59 94.09 -33.89
N LEU A 59 31.60 93.04 -33.07
CA LEU A 59 30.90 93.01 -31.78
C LEU A 59 31.38 94.08 -30.81
N ALA A 60 32.69 94.28 -30.68
CA ALA A 60 33.24 95.28 -29.77
C ALA A 60 32.81 96.71 -30.15
N ALA A 61 32.90 97.05 -31.44
CA ALA A 61 32.48 98.35 -31.96
C ALA A 61 30.96 98.57 -31.81
N ARG A 62 30.15 97.55 -32.12
CA ARG A 62 28.68 97.62 -31.99
C ARG A 62 28.24 97.72 -30.53
N THR A 63 28.89 97.02 -29.62
CA THR A 63 28.62 97.11 -28.18
C THR A 63 29.03 98.47 -27.60
N ALA A 64 30.11 99.06 -28.11
CA ALA A 64 30.54 100.41 -27.72
C ALA A 64 29.52 101.48 -28.14
N ALA A 65 28.89 101.31 -29.31
CA ALA A 65 27.94 102.24 -29.91
C ALA A 65 26.50 102.19 -29.35
N LEU A 66 26.18 101.23 -28.47
CA LEU A 66 24.86 101.16 -27.82
C LEU A 66 24.66 102.31 -26.83
N ASP A 67 23.43 102.84 -26.78
CA ASP A 67 23.04 103.81 -25.76
C ASP A 67 23.08 103.18 -24.35
N PRO A 68 23.40 103.94 -23.28
CA PRO A 68 23.48 103.41 -21.92
C PRO A 68 22.23 102.64 -21.47
N SER A 69 21.03 103.13 -21.81
CA SER A 69 19.76 102.49 -21.48
C SER A 69 19.55 101.15 -22.20
N GLN A 70 20.08 101.01 -23.43
CA GLN A 70 20.05 99.75 -24.18
C GLN A 70 21.04 98.74 -23.58
N VAL A 71 22.23 99.20 -23.19
CA VAL A 71 23.22 98.36 -22.48
C VAL A 71 22.62 97.82 -21.19
N GLU A 72 21.99 98.67 -20.37
CA GLU A 72 21.34 98.26 -19.12
C GLU A 72 20.25 97.22 -19.37
N ALA A 73 19.37 97.44 -20.36
CA ALA A 73 18.28 96.51 -20.66
C ALA A 73 18.79 95.13 -21.12
N LEU A 74 19.77 95.09 -22.03
CA LEU A 74 20.34 93.85 -22.55
C LEU A 74 21.19 93.13 -21.49
N ALA A 75 22.01 93.85 -20.73
CA ALA A 75 22.80 93.29 -19.65
C ALA A 75 21.91 92.73 -18.53
N ALA A 76 20.82 93.42 -18.17
CA ALA A 76 19.85 92.93 -17.20
C ALA A 76 19.12 91.67 -17.68
N ARG A 77 18.83 91.56 -18.99
CA ARG A 77 18.25 90.33 -19.57
C ARG A 77 19.21 89.16 -19.42
N TYR A 78 20.45 89.31 -19.87
CA TYR A 78 21.48 88.30 -19.71
C TYR A 78 21.69 87.90 -18.23
N ALA A 79 21.78 88.89 -17.34
CA ALA A 79 22.00 88.65 -15.91
C ALA A 79 20.86 87.84 -15.26
N ARG A 80 19.60 88.03 -15.68
CA ARG A 80 18.49 87.18 -15.22
C ARG A 80 18.66 85.73 -15.66
N GLN A 81 19.02 85.50 -16.93
CA GLN A 81 19.24 84.15 -17.44
C GLN A 81 20.43 83.47 -16.73
N TRP A 82 21.52 84.22 -16.53
CA TRP A 82 22.68 83.73 -15.79
C TRP A 82 22.35 83.40 -14.33
N GLY A 83 21.53 84.22 -13.66
CA GLY A 83 21.07 83.95 -12.29
C GLY A 83 20.33 82.63 -12.15
N VAL A 84 19.65 82.14 -13.19
CA VAL A 84 19.03 80.81 -13.18
C VAL A 84 20.08 79.72 -13.34
N ALA A 85 21.03 79.86 -14.28
CA ALA A 85 22.13 78.92 -14.45
C ALA A 85 22.99 78.80 -13.18
N LEU A 86 23.25 79.91 -12.49
CA LEU A 86 24.03 79.94 -11.25
C LEU A 86 23.45 79.05 -10.16
N ARG A 87 22.12 78.99 -10.02
CA ARG A 87 21.45 78.09 -9.05
C ARG A 87 21.69 76.62 -9.37
N LEU A 88 21.62 76.25 -10.66
CA LEU A 88 21.92 74.88 -11.08
C LEU A 88 23.40 74.53 -10.87
N ILE A 89 24.30 75.50 -11.08
CA ILE A 89 25.74 75.34 -10.82
C ILE A 89 26.00 75.21 -9.31
N GLU A 90 25.28 75.93 -8.45
CA GLU A 90 25.33 75.74 -7.00
C GLU A 90 24.86 74.32 -6.60
N ASP A 91 23.78 73.82 -7.19
CA ASP A 91 23.34 72.44 -7.01
C ASP A 91 24.41 71.44 -7.44
N ALA A 92 25.06 71.68 -8.58
CA ALA A 92 26.17 70.86 -9.05
C ALA A 92 27.38 70.91 -8.11
N ARG A 93 27.75 72.08 -7.54
CA ARG A 93 28.81 72.20 -6.53
C ARG A 93 28.48 71.41 -5.26
N ARG A 94 27.21 71.42 -4.83
CA ARG A 94 26.75 70.62 -3.69
C ARG A 94 26.89 69.13 -3.97
N ILE A 95 26.47 68.67 -5.15
CA ILE A 95 26.61 67.25 -5.57
C ILE A 95 28.09 66.86 -5.71
N GLU A 96 28.90 67.72 -6.32
CA GLU A 96 30.32 67.49 -6.57
C GLU A 96 31.09 67.21 -5.27
N SER A 97 30.70 67.80 -4.13
CA SER A 97 31.27 67.47 -2.82
C SER A 97 31.23 65.98 -2.47
N ARG A 98 30.28 65.23 -3.06
CA ARG A 98 30.05 63.79 -2.88
C ARG A 98 30.69 62.91 -3.97
N LEU A 99 31.32 63.53 -4.97
CA LEU A 99 32.05 62.86 -6.04
C LEU A 99 33.56 62.79 -5.72
N VAL A 100 34.26 61.87 -6.37
CA VAL A 100 35.71 61.69 -6.26
C VAL A 100 36.42 62.76 -7.08
N GLN A 101 36.02 62.93 -8.34
CA GLN A 101 36.60 63.95 -9.21
C GLN A 101 36.05 65.35 -8.92
N ARG A 102 36.87 66.35 -9.24
CA ARG A 102 36.52 67.78 -9.24
C ARG A 102 36.51 68.32 -10.66
N GLY A 103 35.91 69.49 -10.86
CA GLY A 103 35.78 70.20 -12.13
C GLY A 103 34.39 70.14 -12.77
N PHE A 104 33.45 69.35 -12.24
CA PHE A 104 32.12 69.19 -12.87
C PHE A 104 31.31 70.47 -12.86
N SER A 105 31.34 71.22 -11.76
CA SER A 105 30.66 72.51 -11.67
C SER A 105 31.26 73.56 -12.60
N LEU A 106 32.58 73.50 -12.86
CA LEU A 106 33.27 74.39 -13.80
C LEU A 106 32.90 74.06 -15.25
N ASP A 107 32.87 72.77 -15.60
CA ASP A 107 32.45 72.31 -16.94
C ASP A 107 30.99 72.72 -17.20
N MET A 108 30.12 72.60 -16.19
CA MET A 108 28.73 73.05 -16.25
C MET A 108 28.62 74.58 -16.38
N GLU A 109 29.44 75.35 -15.66
CA GLU A 109 29.50 76.81 -15.78
C GLU A 109 29.89 77.24 -17.21
N ASP A 110 30.88 76.58 -17.80
CA ASP A 110 31.32 76.83 -19.17
C ASP A 110 30.25 76.44 -20.21
N ALA A 111 29.56 75.31 -20.01
CA ALA A 111 28.46 74.88 -20.88
C ALA A 111 27.28 75.86 -20.87
N TRP A 112 26.89 76.35 -19.69
CA TRP A 112 25.84 77.37 -19.57
C TRP A 112 26.29 78.72 -20.13
N ALA A 113 27.55 79.11 -19.92
CA ALA A 113 28.09 80.33 -20.52
C ALA A 113 28.07 80.26 -22.06
N ALA A 114 28.32 79.08 -22.64
CA ALA A 114 28.24 78.87 -24.09
C ALA A 114 26.80 79.00 -24.61
N ALA A 115 25.83 78.43 -23.88
CA ALA A 115 24.43 78.36 -24.27
C ALA A 115 23.68 79.69 -24.11
N LEU A 116 24.08 80.53 -23.15
CA LEU A 116 23.42 81.79 -22.85
C LEU A 116 24.01 82.97 -23.65
N PRO A 117 23.18 83.90 -24.16
CA PRO A 117 21.75 84.02 -23.96
C PRO A 117 20.94 83.15 -24.91
N MET A 118 19.77 82.70 -24.45
CA MET A 118 18.82 81.90 -25.23
C MET A 118 17.41 82.49 -25.18
N ASP A 119 16.49 81.89 -25.93
CA ASP A 119 15.08 82.28 -25.88
C ASP A 119 14.49 82.00 -24.48
N GLU A 120 13.67 82.91 -23.96
CA GLU A 120 13.07 82.78 -22.61
C GLU A 120 12.14 81.56 -22.50
N VAL A 121 11.47 81.17 -23.59
CA VAL A 121 10.62 79.96 -23.62
C VAL A 121 11.50 78.72 -23.47
N LEU A 122 12.60 78.67 -24.23
CA LEU A 122 13.56 77.55 -24.20
C LEU A 122 14.31 77.48 -22.86
N LEU A 123 14.61 78.64 -22.26
CA LEU A 123 15.17 78.73 -20.92
C LEU A 123 14.18 78.19 -19.87
N THR A 124 12.90 78.52 -19.99
CA THR A 124 11.87 78.04 -19.06
C THR A 124 11.66 76.53 -19.19
N GLU A 125 11.62 76.00 -20.41
CA GLU A 125 11.52 74.55 -20.67
C GLU A 125 12.71 73.76 -20.10
N ARG A 126 13.93 74.30 -20.20
CA ARG A 126 15.14 73.63 -19.68
C ARG A 126 15.26 73.63 -18.16
N ILE A 127 14.44 74.40 -17.44
CA ILE A 127 14.64 74.67 -16.00
C ILE A 127 13.36 74.45 -15.16
N ALA A 128 12.21 74.17 -15.77
CA ALA A 128 10.99 73.85 -15.05
C ALA A 128 11.03 72.41 -14.48
N PRO A 129 10.66 72.19 -13.20
CA PRO A 129 10.08 73.16 -12.26
C PRO A 129 11.14 73.91 -11.42
N PHE A 130 10.86 75.19 -11.17
CA PHE A 130 11.74 76.14 -10.49
C PHE A 130 12.21 75.71 -9.09
N SER A 131 13.43 76.18 -8.76
CA SER A 131 14.21 76.01 -7.51
C SER A 131 13.64 76.76 -6.28
N PRO A 132 13.96 76.35 -5.03
CA PRO A 132 15.00 75.37 -4.67
C PRO A 132 14.55 73.92 -4.88
N LEU A 133 15.37 73.17 -5.62
CA LEU A 133 15.20 71.73 -5.75
C LEU A 133 15.56 71.09 -4.40
N PRO A 134 14.83 70.05 -3.96
CA PRO A 134 15.17 69.27 -2.78
C PRO A 134 16.61 68.73 -2.84
N ASP A 135 17.30 68.71 -1.69
CA ASP A 135 18.68 68.18 -1.54
C ASP A 135 18.78 66.65 -1.67
N SER A 136 17.66 65.98 -1.97
CA SER A 136 17.63 64.54 -2.17
C SER A 136 18.26 64.17 -3.52
N LEU A 137 19.36 63.40 -3.49
CA LEU A 137 19.97 62.85 -4.71
C LEU A 137 18.97 62.01 -5.52
N ALA A 138 18.05 61.31 -4.85
CA ALA A 138 16.99 60.55 -5.51
C ALA A 138 16.03 61.46 -6.28
N TYR A 139 15.69 62.63 -5.73
CA TYR A 139 14.88 63.62 -6.45
C TYR A 139 15.66 64.20 -7.63
N LEU A 140 16.88 64.67 -7.38
CA LEU A 140 17.70 65.33 -8.39
C LEU A 140 18.02 64.40 -9.56
N SER A 141 18.38 63.15 -9.32
CA SER A 141 18.66 62.17 -10.37
C SER A 141 17.46 61.90 -11.29
N ASN A 142 16.24 61.90 -10.73
CA ASN A 142 15.04 61.53 -11.48
C ASN A 142 14.29 62.72 -12.08
N LYS A 143 14.32 63.87 -11.41
CA LYS A 143 13.41 65.01 -11.66
C LYS A 143 14.12 66.33 -11.90
N ALA A 144 15.46 66.41 -11.77
CA ALA A 144 16.14 67.65 -12.10
C ALA A 144 15.91 68.00 -13.58
N PRO A 145 15.64 69.29 -13.88
CA PRO A 145 15.28 69.71 -15.23
C PRO A 145 16.48 69.63 -16.18
N ASP A 146 17.68 69.90 -15.65
CA ASP A 146 18.93 69.80 -16.38
C ASP A 146 19.47 68.36 -16.43
N ALA A 147 19.92 67.92 -17.61
CA ALA A 147 20.42 66.56 -17.81
C ALA A 147 21.77 66.33 -17.15
N ASP A 148 22.67 67.32 -17.14
CA ASP A 148 23.99 67.19 -16.50
C ASP A 148 23.84 67.11 -14.99
N LEU A 149 22.92 67.90 -14.41
CA LEU A 149 22.60 67.81 -12.99
C LEU A 149 21.99 66.45 -12.62
N ARG A 150 21.10 65.89 -13.45
CA ARG A 150 20.58 64.51 -13.27
C ARG A 150 21.70 63.48 -13.29
N ASN A 151 22.63 63.61 -14.24
CA ASN A 151 23.77 62.71 -14.40
C ASN A 151 24.71 62.76 -13.19
N LEU A 152 25.06 63.97 -12.71
CA LEU A 152 25.88 64.17 -11.52
C LEU A 152 25.18 63.62 -10.27
N ALA A 153 23.88 63.87 -10.12
CA ALA A 153 23.11 63.33 -9.01
C ALA A 153 23.04 61.79 -9.04
N ALA A 154 22.89 61.19 -10.23
CA ALA A 154 22.92 59.74 -10.40
C ALA A 154 24.28 59.15 -10.00
N LEU A 155 25.39 59.78 -10.44
CA LEU A 155 26.75 59.38 -10.05
C LEU A 155 26.93 59.41 -8.54
N ALA A 156 26.61 60.53 -7.89
CA ALA A 156 26.72 60.68 -6.45
C ALA A 156 25.84 59.68 -5.69
N TRP A 157 24.62 59.44 -6.16
CA TRP A 157 23.71 58.49 -5.52
C TRP A 157 24.23 57.06 -5.62
N VAL A 158 24.78 56.68 -6.77
CA VAL A 158 25.43 55.37 -6.94
C VAL A 158 26.68 55.28 -6.08
N HIS A 159 27.48 56.34 -5.94
CA HIS A 159 28.61 56.34 -5.00
C HIS A 159 28.19 56.05 -3.57
N GLU A 160 27.04 56.55 -3.11
CA GLU A 160 26.53 56.30 -1.76
C GLU A 160 26.08 54.84 -1.53
N GLY A 161 25.80 54.08 -2.58
CA GLY A 161 25.41 52.66 -2.52
C GLY A 161 23.90 52.40 -2.42
N THR A 162 23.09 53.44 -2.23
CA THR A 162 21.63 53.35 -1.99
C THR A 162 20.79 53.65 -3.25
N ALA A 163 21.43 53.66 -4.42
CA ALA A 163 20.80 54.06 -5.68
C ALA A 163 19.76 53.06 -6.23
N SER A 164 18.74 53.61 -6.89
CA SER A 164 17.75 52.86 -7.67
C SER A 164 18.36 52.18 -8.91
N GLN A 165 17.63 51.23 -9.52
CA GLN A 165 18.06 50.59 -10.77
C GLN A 165 18.16 51.60 -11.93
N ASP A 166 17.28 52.60 -11.98
CA ASP A 166 17.30 53.65 -13.02
C ASP A 166 18.55 54.52 -12.91
N ALA A 167 18.90 54.94 -11.70
CA ALA A 167 20.14 55.70 -11.47
C ALA A 167 21.38 54.87 -11.86
N ARG A 168 21.39 53.56 -11.59
CA ARG A 168 22.46 52.66 -12.06
C ARG A 168 22.47 52.55 -13.59
N ALA A 169 21.33 52.51 -14.25
CA ALA A 169 21.24 52.50 -15.71
C ALA A 169 21.80 53.81 -16.32
N THR A 170 21.47 54.96 -15.73
CA THR A 170 22.05 56.25 -16.11
C THR A 170 23.58 56.23 -15.96
N VAL A 171 24.11 55.76 -14.84
CA VAL A 171 25.56 55.70 -14.64
C VAL A 171 26.24 54.73 -15.63
N ARG A 172 25.61 53.61 -15.97
CA ARG A 172 26.10 52.71 -17.03
C ARG A 172 26.13 53.37 -18.40
N TYR A 173 25.13 54.20 -18.73
CA TYR A 173 25.18 55.02 -19.95
C TYR A 173 26.35 56.01 -19.92
N LEU A 174 26.62 56.63 -18.76
CA LEU A 174 27.74 57.57 -18.58
C LEU A 174 29.12 56.90 -18.72
N LEU A 175 29.25 55.62 -18.41
CA LEU A 175 30.50 54.85 -18.60
C LEU A 175 30.97 54.82 -20.07
N HIS A 176 30.03 54.90 -21.01
CA HIS A 176 30.30 54.92 -22.44
C HIS A 176 30.54 56.32 -23.01
N GLN A 177 30.40 57.37 -22.20
CA GLN A 177 30.82 58.71 -22.57
C GLN A 177 32.35 58.83 -22.49
N ASP A 178 32.88 60.01 -22.80
CA ASP A 178 34.30 60.33 -22.65
C ASP A 178 34.54 61.34 -21.52
N GLY A 179 35.79 61.44 -21.09
CA GLY A 179 36.22 62.42 -20.08
C GLY A 179 35.85 62.04 -18.63
N ARG A 180 35.68 63.07 -17.78
CA ARG A 180 35.51 62.91 -16.32
C ARG A 180 34.29 62.10 -15.94
N MET A 181 33.19 62.23 -16.69
CA MET A 181 31.93 61.50 -16.43
C MET A 181 32.12 59.99 -16.52
N ALA A 182 32.88 59.51 -17.51
CA ALA A 182 33.12 58.09 -17.70
C ALA A 182 34.02 57.51 -16.60
N VAL A 183 35.04 58.27 -16.20
CA VAL A 183 35.93 57.90 -15.08
C VAL A 183 35.14 57.89 -13.76
N GLU A 184 34.24 58.85 -13.54
CA GLU A 184 33.42 58.87 -12.33
C GLU A 184 32.41 57.73 -12.32
N ALA A 185 31.79 57.43 -13.47
CA ALA A 185 30.89 56.31 -13.63
C ALA A 185 31.59 54.97 -13.33
N MET A 186 32.81 54.80 -13.83
CA MET A 186 33.66 53.66 -13.50
C MET A 186 33.83 53.55 -11.97
N LEU A 187 34.31 54.61 -11.31
CA LEU A 187 34.55 54.62 -9.87
C LEU A 187 33.28 54.34 -9.05
N ALA A 188 32.15 54.92 -9.46
CA ALA A 188 30.85 54.72 -8.81
C ALA A 188 30.41 53.25 -8.90
N LEU A 189 30.43 52.66 -10.10
CA LEU A 189 29.98 51.29 -10.35
C LEU A 189 30.86 50.24 -9.67
N THR A 190 32.15 50.54 -9.50
CA THR A 190 33.09 49.60 -8.88
C THR A 190 33.26 49.79 -7.39
N ARG A 191 32.53 50.70 -6.71
CA ARG A 191 32.68 50.94 -5.27
C ARG A 191 32.20 49.76 -4.43
N TRP A 192 32.76 49.56 -3.23
CA TRP A 192 32.45 48.40 -2.38
C TRP A 192 31.01 48.41 -1.88
N ARG A 193 30.43 49.61 -1.71
CA ARG A 193 29.02 49.79 -1.35
C ARG A 193 28.06 49.30 -2.44
N ASN A 194 28.56 49.13 -3.66
CA ASN A 194 27.84 48.56 -4.80
C ASN A 194 28.23 47.09 -5.05
N ALA A 195 28.98 46.44 -4.15
CA ALA A 195 29.60 45.13 -4.38
C ALA A 195 28.64 43.94 -4.44
N PHE A 196 27.33 44.12 -4.18
CA PHE A 196 26.33 43.15 -4.62
C PHE A 196 26.06 43.32 -6.10
N PRO A 197 26.25 42.28 -6.93
CA PRO A 197 26.77 42.42 -8.28
C PRO A 197 25.84 43.28 -9.14
N VAL A 198 26.28 44.51 -9.42
CA VAL A 198 25.87 45.18 -10.64
C VAL A 198 26.30 44.23 -11.77
N ARG A 199 25.33 43.66 -12.49
CA ARG A 199 25.61 42.74 -13.60
C ARG A 199 26.20 43.55 -14.76
N LEU A 200 27.52 43.70 -14.76
CA LEU A 200 28.28 44.33 -15.83
C LEU A 200 28.43 43.36 -17.01
N THR A 201 28.10 43.84 -18.20
CA THR A 201 28.33 43.19 -19.49
C THR A 201 29.84 43.07 -19.77
N PRO A 202 30.26 42.15 -20.65
CA PRO A 202 31.68 42.05 -21.05
C PRO A 202 32.25 43.37 -21.56
N ASP A 203 31.49 44.12 -22.37
CA ASP A 203 31.91 45.41 -22.94
C ASP A 203 32.11 46.48 -21.86
N GLU A 204 31.23 46.54 -20.86
CA GLU A 204 31.37 47.47 -19.74
C GLU A 204 32.58 47.12 -18.88
N ARG A 205 32.87 45.83 -18.66
CA ARG A 205 34.06 45.39 -17.92
C ARG A 205 35.33 45.81 -18.67
N GLU A 206 35.36 45.64 -19.98
CA GLU A 206 36.51 46.05 -20.79
C GLU A 206 36.67 47.58 -20.80
N ARG A 207 35.58 48.33 -20.92
CA ARG A 207 35.60 49.80 -20.81
C ARG A 207 36.16 50.26 -19.45
N ILE A 208 35.73 49.62 -18.36
CA ILE A 208 36.26 49.90 -17.01
C ILE A 208 37.76 49.58 -16.94
N ARG A 209 38.23 48.46 -17.50
CA ARG A 209 39.67 48.12 -17.53
C ARG A 209 40.48 49.19 -18.24
N LEU A 210 40.04 49.61 -19.43
CA LEU A 210 40.73 50.62 -20.24
C LEU A 210 40.77 51.98 -19.54
N LEU A 211 39.64 52.43 -18.99
CA LEU A 211 39.55 53.69 -18.24
C LEU A 211 40.44 53.65 -17.00
N ALA A 212 40.41 52.56 -16.24
CA ALA A 212 41.20 52.40 -15.03
C ALA A 212 42.70 52.53 -15.31
N LEU A 213 43.20 51.83 -16.34
CA LEU A 213 44.61 51.90 -16.76
C LEU A 213 45.00 53.33 -17.18
N GLY A 214 44.10 54.05 -17.85
CA GLY A 214 44.35 55.41 -18.32
C GLY A 214 44.47 56.47 -17.21
N VAL A 215 44.02 56.17 -15.98
CA VAL A 215 44.02 57.12 -14.85
C VAL A 215 44.79 56.62 -13.62
N LEU A 216 45.58 55.55 -13.74
CA LEU A 216 46.38 55.01 -12.63
C LEU A 216 47.37 56.04 -12.06
N ASP A 217 47.98 56.85 -12.93
CA ASP A 217 48.99 57.84 -12.53
C ASP A 217 48.37 59.15 -12.00
N VAL A 218 47.03 59.26 -11.96
CA VAL A 218 46.33 60.47 -11.51
C VAL A 218 46.25 60.50 -9.97
N PRO A 219 46.86 61.50 -9.30
CA PRO A 219 46.84 61.58 -7.85
C PRO A 219 45.41 61.64 -7.28
N GLY A 220 45.15 60.89 -6.21
CA GLY A 220 43.83 60.80 -5.56
C GLY A 220 42.83 59.85 -6.23
N ILE A 221 43.08 59.45 -7.49
CA ILE A 221 42.22 58.53 -8.25
C ILE A 221 42.89 57.16 -8.43
N GLY A 222 44.21 57.13 -8.62
CA GLY A 222 44.97 55.94 -9.02
C GLY A 222 44.66 54.67 -8.21
N ALA A 223 44.63 54.75 -6.87
CA ALA A 223 44.31 53.61 -6.02
C ALA A 223 42.87 53.08 -6.23
N ARG A 224 41.89 53.97 -6.39
CA ARG A 224 40.49 53.57 -6.68
C ARG A 224 40.34 53.03 -8.10
N ALA A 225 41.10 53.56 -9.06
CA ALA A 225 41.17 53.01 -10.41
C ALA A 225 41.78 51.59 -10.41
N ALA A 226 42.81 51.35 -9.60
CA ALA A 226 43.38 50.03 -9.42
C ALA A 226 42.36 49.04 -8.81
N VAL A 227 41.58 49.47 -7.81
CA VAL A 227 40.46 48.67 -7.27
C VAL A 227 39.41 48.39 -8.35
N ALA A 228 39.03 49.39 -9.14
CA ALA A 228 38.07 49.26 -10.23
C ALA A 228 38.50 48.19 -11.23
N TRP A 229 39.78 48.21 -11.64
CA TRP A 229 40.38 47.21 -12.50
C TRP A 229 40.29 45.80 -11.90
N THR A 230 40.70 45.63 -10.64
CA THR A 230 40.72 44.31 -9.98
C THR A 230 39.33 43.72 -9.79
N ARG A 231 38.31 44.55 -9.55
CA ARG A 231 36.92 44.07 -9.35
C ARG A 231 36.26 43.56 -10.62
N VAL A 232 36.57 44.14 -11.78
CA VAL A 232 36.01 43.70 -13.06
C VAL A 232 36.84 42.63 -13.75
N SER A 233 38.12 42.54 -13.39
CA SER A 233 39.06 41.56 -13.93
C SER A 233 39.02 40.24 -13.16
N ARG A 234 39.27 39.15 -13.88
CA ARG A 234 39.56 37.83 -13.29
C ARG A 234 41.04 37.46 -13.43
N GLU A 235 41.81 38.34 -14.05
CA GLU A 235 43.25 38.15 -14.31
C GLU A 235 44.08 38.67 -13.14
N ALA A 236 45.32 38.18 -13.06
CA ALA A 236 46.30 38.71 -12.12
C ALA A 236 46.56 40.21 -12.43
N PRO A 237 46.57 41.09 -11.42
CA PRO A 237 46.79 42.51 -11.63
C PRO A 237 48.21 42.79 -12.19
N PRO A 238 48.33 43.62 -13.24
CA PRO A 238 49.62 44.11 -13.71
C PRO A 238 50.41 44.79 -12.58
N SER A 239 51.75 44.82 -12.70
CA SER A 239 52.62 45.40 -11.67
C SER A 239 52.26 46.84 -11.30
N VAL A 240 51.85 47.66 -12.27
CA VAL A 240 51.38 49.05 -12.06
C VAL A 240 50.08 49.12 -11.24
N VAL A 241 49.14 48.18 -11.46
CA VAL A 241 47.89 48.08 -10.69
C VAL A 241 48.21 47.64 -9.27
N SER A 242 49.04 46.61 -9.11
CA SER A 242 49.48 46.12 -7.80
C SER A 242 50.20 47.18 -6.98
N ALA A 243 51.09 47.97 -7.61
CA ALA A 243 51.79 49.08 -6.96
C ALA A 243 50.80 50.15 -6.46
N ALA A 244 49.82 50.53 -7.27
CA ALA A 244 48.79 51.48 -6.89
C ALA A 244 47.87 50.97 -5.76
N LEU A 245 47.54 49.67 -5.74
CA LEU A 245 46.80 49.05 -4.63
C LEU A 245 47.59 49.08 -3.33
N HIS A 246 48.88 48.74 -3.36
CA HIS A 246 49.74 48.78 -2.17
C HIS A 246 49.92 50.21 -1.66
N GLN A 247 50.09 51.19 -2.55
CA GLN A 247 50.14 52.60 -2.17
C GLN A 247 48.84 53.06 -1.50
N GLY A 248 47.68 52.61 -2.01
CA GLY A 248 46.37 52.88 -1.41
C GLY A 248 46.17 52.23 -0.04
N LEU A 249 46.68 51.02 0.15
CA LEU A 249 46.62 50.28 1.43
C LEU A 249 47.32 51.02 2.58
N TYR A 250 48.42 51.72 2.29
CA TYR A 250 49.16 52.54 3.26
C TYR A 250 48.79 54.04 3.22
N GLY A 251 47.71 54.39 2.52
CA GLY A 251 47.23 55.77 2.41
C GLY A 251 46.63 56.32 3.71
N THR A 252 46.15 57.57 3.67
CA THR A 252 45.45 58.20 4.81
C THR A 252 43.93 58.06 4.73
N ASP A 253 43.37 57.84 3.53
CA ASP A 253 41.94 57.69 3.30
C ASP A 253 41.48 56.26 3.67
N LEU A 254 40.71 56.14 4.75
CA LEU A 254 40.22 54.85 5.28
C LEU A 254 39.36 54.08 4.28
N ASP A 255 38.57 54.76 3.45
CA ASP A 255 37.69 54.09 2.47
C ASP A 255 38.54 53.50 1.34
N VAL A 256 39.56 54.23 0.87
CA VAL A 256 40.51 53.71 -0.13
C VAL A 256 41.30 52.54 0.43
N ARG A 257 41.81 52.65 1.65
CA ARG A 257 42.54 51.56 2.31
C ARG A 257 41.71 50.29 2.37
N PHE A 258 40.45 50.42 2.82
CA PHE A 258 39.52 49.29 2.90
C PHE A 258 39.24 48.69 1.51
N GLU A 259 39.02 49.51 0.48
CA GLU A 259 38.83 49.02 -0.88
C GLU A 259 40.05 48.31 -1.45
N CYS A 260 41.25 48.84 -1.20
CA CYS A 260 42.51 48.22 -1.58
C CYS A 260 42.73 46.91 -0.83
N ALA A 261 42.42 46.85 0.47
CA ALA A 261 42.48 45.64 1.29
C ALA A 261 41.55 44.54 0.74
N LEU A 262 40.32 44.91 0.35
CA LEU A 262 39.39 43.99 -0.31
C LEU A 262 39.93 43.46 -1.65
N ALA A 263 40.55 44.33 -2.46
CA ALA A 263 41.12 43.95 -3.76
C ALA A 263 42.37 43.06 -3.61
N LEU A 264 43.19 43.29 -2.59
CA LEU A 264 44.39 42.52 -2.28
C LEU A 264 44.10 41.26 -1.44
N ARG A 265 42.87 41.10 -0.94
CA ARG A 265 42.48 40.08 0.04
C ARG A 265 43.32 40.13 1.32
N ASP A 266 43.61 41.33 1.81
CA ASP A 266 44.26 41.52 3.11
C ASP A 266 43.24 41.29 4.24
N GLU A 267 43.27 40.10 4.82
CA GLU A 267 42.31 39.70 5.87
C GLU A 267 42.41 40.56 7.13
N VAL A 268 43.61 41.03 7.48
CA VAL A 268 43.85 41.77 8.72
C VAL A 268 43.20 43.14 8.65
N GLU A 269 43.44 43.87 7.57
CA GLU A 269 42.85 45.20 7.37
C GLU A 269 41.33 45.12 7.15
N VAL A 270 40.84 44.09 6.45
CA VAL A 270 39.39 43.89 6.30
C VAL A 270 38.72 43.52 7.63
N ALA A 271 39.37 42.73 8.49
CA ALA A 271 38.85 42.37 9.80
C ALA A 271 38.73 43.56 10.76
N GLN A 272 39.54 44.60 10.63
CA GLN A 272 39.40 45.83 11.43
C GLN A 272 38.04 46.52 11.19
N ALA A 273 37.45 46.38 10.01
CA ALA A 273 36.15 46.96 9.69
C ALA A 273 34.97 46.23 10.38
N LEU A 274 35.21 45.11 11.06
CA LEU A 274 34.22 44.49 11.95
C LEU A 274 33.88 45.35 13.17
N ASP A 275 34.76 46.30 13.54
CA ASP A 275 34.54 47.28 14.62
C ASP A 275 33.83 48.56 14.14
N SER A 276 33.40 48.61 12.87
CA SER A 276 32.68 49.76 12.32
C SER A 276 31.34 49.98 13.03
N PRO A 277 30.94 51.24 13.31
CA PRO A 277 29.61 51.55 13.83
C PRO A 277 28.50 51.34 12.78
N ASP A 278 28.85 51.20 11.50
CA ASP A 278 27.91 50.96 10.41
C ASP A 278 27.60 49.47 10.25
N ALA A 279 26.34 49.09 10.51
CA ALA A 279 25.87 47.72 10.43
C ALA A 279 26.00 47.12 9.02
N ASP A 280 25.82 47.92 7.96
CA ASP A 280 25.92 47.43 6.58
C ASP A 280 27.37 47.08 6.22
N THR A 281 28.32 47.91 6.66
CA THR A 281 29.76 47.61 6.60
C THR A 281 30.07 46.29 7.31
N VAL A 282 29.61 46.13 8.56
CA VAL A 282 29.88 44.92 9.34
C VAL A 282 29.30 43.67 8.67
N THR A 283 28.04 43.71 8.20
CA THR A 283 27.43 42.59 7.47
C THR A 283 28.21 42.27 6.19
N PHE A 284 28.63 43.29 5.42
CA PHE A 284 29.43 43.08 4.20
C PHE A 284 30.79 42.42 4.50
N VAL A 285 31.48 42.89 5.54
CA VAL A 285 32.78 42.35 5.98
C VAL A 285 32.63 40.90 6.45
N ARG A 286 31.63 40.59 7.27
CA ARG A 286 31.36 39.22 7.74
C ARG A 286 31.14 38.25 6.59
N ARG A 287 30.35 38.64 5.59
CA ARG A 287 30.09 37.84 4.39
C ARG A 287 31.36 37.64 3.56
N THR A 288 32.15 38.70 3.40
CA THR A 288 33.42 38.66 2.66
C THR A 288 34.44 37.74 3.34
N LEU A 289 34.69 37.93 4.63
CA LEU A 289 35.60 37.10 5.42
C LEU A 289 35.11 35.65 5.51
N SER A 290 33.80 35.42 5.58
CA SER A 290 33.22 34.08 5.53
C SER A 290 33.51 33.41 4.21
N GLY A 291 33.28 34.12 3.08
CA GLY A 291 33.58 33.63 1.73
C GLY A 291 35.06 33.35 1.49
N TRP A 292 35.96 34.03 2.20
CA TRP A 292 37.39 33.72 2.20
C TRP A 292 37.76 32.56 3.11
N GLY A 293 36.88 32.19 4.06
CA GLY A 293 37.18 31.21 5.09
C GLY A 293 38.21 31.73 6.12
N SER A 294 38.23 33.04 6.37
CA SER A 294 39.26 33.68 7.19
C SER A 294 39.24 33.19 8.65
N PRO A 295 40.38 32.75 9.20
CA PRO A 295 40.48 32.32 10.60
C PRO A 295 40.29 33.47 11.60
N LEU A 296 40.34 34.74 11.16
CA LEU A 296 40.13 35.90 12.02
C LEU A 296 38.65 36.10 12.40
N LEU A 297 37.72 35.58 11.58
CA LEU A 297 36.29 35.74 11.78
C LEU A 297 35.74 34.83 12.89
N PHE A 298 36.18 33.57 12.92
CA PHE A 298 35.58 32.53 13.79
C PHE A 298 35.80 32.75 15.29
N PRO A 299 36.97 33.20 15.78
CA PRO A 299 37.15 33.55 17.19
C PRO A 299 36.23 34.70 17.64
N ARG A 300 35.87 35.59 16.72
CA ARG A 300 34.93 36.68 17.00
C ARG A 300 33.48 36.19 16.98
N LEU A 301 33.11 35.37 15.99
CA LEU A 301 31.82 34.68 15.96
C LEU A 301 31.59 33.88 17.25
N LYS A 302 32.60 33.15 17.71
CA LYS A 302 32.53 32.36 18.96
C LYS A 302 32.29 33.24 20.20
N ARG A 303 32.89 34.43 20.28
CA ARG A 303 32.74 35.34 21.43
C ARG A 303 31.44 36.15 21.38
N GLU A 304 31.23 36.86 20.28
CA GLU A 304 30.20 37.91 20.13
C GLU A 304 29.03 37.50 19.22
N GLY A 305 29.08 36.31 18.63
CA GLY A 305 28.09 35.84 17.65
C GLY A 305 26.68 35.69 18.21
N ASN A 306 25.72 36.06 17.37
CA ASN A 306 24.29 35.81 17.54
C ASN A 306 23.72 35.07 16.32
N GLU A 307 22.42 34.78 16.33
CA GLU A 307 21.72 34.08 15.24
C GLU A 307 21.95 34.75 13.87
N ARG A 308 21.73 36.07 13.77
CA ARG A 308 21.91 36.83 12.53
C ARG A 308 23.34 36.75 12.00
N PHE A 309 24.34 36.85 12.88
CA PHE A 309 25.75 36.73 12.49
C PHE A 309 26.03 35.32 11.93
N VAL A 310 25.53 34.25 12.56
CA VAL A 310 25.68 32.89 12.02
C VAL A 310 25.01 32.75 10.65
N GLN A 311 23.79 33.26 10.47
CA GLN A 311 23.09 33.23 9.19
C GLN A 311 23.86 33.98 8.08
N GLU A 312 24.47 35.13 8.41
CA GLU A 312 25.34 35.88 7.50
C GLU A 312 26.58 35.08 7.10
N VAL A 313 27.22 34.38 8.04
CA VAL A 313 28.40 33.55 7.80
C VAL A 313 28.04 32.33 6.93
N LEU A 314 27.02 31.57 7.31
CA LEU A 314 26.63 30.33 6.61
C LEU A 314 26.23 30.54 5.14
N ARG A 315 25.78 31.75 4.77
CA ARG A 315 25.38 32.07 3.40
C ARG A 315 26.54 31.96 2.41
N ASP A 316 27.72 32.41 2.80
CA ASP A 316 28.89 32.49 1.92
C ASP A 316 30.05 31.57 2.37
N LEU A 317 29.89 30.82 3.47
CA LEU A 317 30.92 29.92 3.99
C LEU A 317 31.31 28.86 2.93
N PRO A 318 32.62 28.71 2.61
CA PRO A 318 33.08 27.69 1.69
C PRO A 318 32.84 26.28 2.24
N PHE A 319 32.82 25.31 1.33
CA PHE A 319 32.69 23.90 1.66
C PHE A 319 33.87 23.11 1.05
N PRO A 320 34.59 22.25 1.82
CA PRO A 320 34.42 21.96 3.24
C PRO A 320 34.67 23.19 4.14
N PRO A 321 34.05 23.28 5.33
CA PRO A 321 34.23 24.42 6.20
C PRO A 321 35.69 24.51 6.69
N PRO A 322 36.26 25.72 6.76
CA PRO A 322 37.63 25.93 7.19
C PRO A 322 37.79 25.62 8.69
N GLU A 323 39.04 25.44 9.11
CA GLU A 323 39.37 25.09 10.48
C GLU A 323 38.79 26.11 11.48
N GLY A 324 38.19 25.61 12.57
CA GLY A 324 37.56 26.43 13.60
C GLY A 324 36.16 26.97 13.25
N ALA A 325 35.72 26.93 11.99
CA ALA A 325 34.40 27.42 11.60
C ALA A 325 33.27 26.61 12.24
N LEU A 326 33.35 25.28 12.16
CA LEU A 326 32.35 24.38 12.74
C LEU A 326 32.23 24.58 14.26
N ASP A 327 33.35 24.64 14.97
CA ASP A 327 33.37 24.87 16.41
C ASP A 327 32.71 26.21 16.80
N ALA A 328 33.00 27.28 16.06
CA ALA A 328 32.37 28.58 16.29
C ALA A 328 30.86 28.56 16.04
N LEU A 329 30.41 27.92 14.95
CA LEU A 329 28.98 27.80 14.60
C LEU A 329 28.21 27.00 15.67
N LEU A 330 28.73 25.84 16.07
CA LEU A 330 28.12 25.00 17.10
C LEU A 330 28.11 25.71 18.46
N THR A 331 29.18 26.44 18.81
CA THR A 331 29.23 27.21 20.07
C THR A 331 28.16 28.31 20.12
N VAL A 332 27.89 29.02 19.02
CA VAL A 332 26.80 30.01 18.98
C VAL A 332 25.44 29.33 19.10
N SER A 333 25.24 28.20 18.40
CA SER A 333 23.98 27.45 18.45
C SER A 333 23.64 26.95 19.86
N VAL A 334 24.62 26.52 20.66
CA VAL A 334 24.40 26.15 22.07
C VAL A 334 23.84 27.33 22.89
N ARG A 335 24.26 28.57 22.60
CA ARG A 335 23.77 29.77 23.29
C ARG A 335 22.40 30.24 22.79
N THR A 336 21.96 29.78 21.62
CA THR A 336 20.76 30.22 20.92
C THR A 336 19.92 29.00 20.49
N VAL A 337 19.61 28.15 21.48
CA VAL A 337 18.94 26.85 21.30
C VAL A 337 17.71 26.98 20.39
N GLY A 338 17.63 26.12 19.37
CA GLY A 338 16.53 26.08 18.40
C GLY A 338 16.65 27.02 17.20
N SER A 339 17.12 28.26 17.40
CA SER A 339 17.07 29.31 16.36
C SER A 339 17.92 29.04 15.11
N LEU A 340 18.94 28.17 15.21
CA LEU A 340 19.89 27.87 14.15
C LEU A 340 19.79 26.41 13.65
N ALA A 341 18.79 25.65 14.11
CA ALA A 341 18.73 24.22 13.85
C ALA A 341 18.59 23.91 12.35
N ASP A 342 17.74 24.64 11.62
CA ASP A 342 17.51 24.42 10.19
C ASP A 342 18.71 24.81 9.32
N GLU A 343 19.38 25.92 9.65
CA GLU A 343 20.63 26.35 9.01
C GLU A 343 21.74 25.32 9.22
N LEU A 344 21.92 24.85 10.46
CA LEU A 344 22.93 23.85 10.79
C LEU A 344 22.62 22.50 10.16
N LEU A 345 21.36 22.08 10.11
CA LEU A 345 20.95 20.85 9.43
C LEU A 345 21.22 20.94 7.92
N ARG A 346 20.97 22.11 7.29
CA ARG A 346 21.30 22.36 5.88
C ARG A 346 22.80 22.30 5.63
N LEU A 347 23.63 22.81 6.55
CA LEU A 347 25.08 22.68 6.47
C LEU A 347 25.51 21.21 6.63
N ALA A 348 25.00 20.53 7.65
CA ALA A 348 25.30 19.15 7.97
C ALA A 348 25.02 18.23 6.78
N LYS A 349 23.84 18.35 6.17
CA LYS A 349 23.40 17.55 5.00
C LYS A 349 24.20 17.77 3.71
N ARG A 350 25.13 18.75 3.66
CA ARG A 350 26.02 18.90 2.49
C ARG A 350 27.00 17.72 2.34
N GLN A 351 27.19 16.93 3.38
CA GLN A 351 28.05 15.75 3.38
C GLN A 351 27.55 14.71 4.40
N SER A 352 27.78 13.42 4.14
CA SER A 352 27.43 12.36 5.09
C SER A 352 28.16 12.52 6.41
N PHE A 353 27.54 12.14 7.53
CA PHE A 353 28.13 12.24 8.87
C PHE A 353 29.53 11.60 8.94
N HIS A 354 29.68 10.41 8.38
CA HIS A 354 30.96 9.68 8.30
C HIS A 354 32.07 10.47 7.59
N ALA A 355 31.74 11.29 6.59
CA ALA A 355 32.75 11.98 5.81
C ALA A 355 33.23 13.32 6.44
N TRP A 356 32.67 13.72 7.59
CA TRP A 356 33.15 14.90 8.36
C TRP A 356 34.48 14.68 9.09
N GLY A 357 34.92 13.43 9.22
CA GLY A 357 36.07 13.04 10.02
C GLY A 357 35.77 13.01 11.53
N LEU A 358 36.49 12.15 12.24
CA LEU A 358 36.24 11.79 13.64
C LEU A 358 36.15 13.01 14.60
N GLU A 359 37.07 13.96 14.48
CA GLU A 359 37.08 15.14 15.36
C GLU A 359 35.81 16.01 15.19
N ASN A 360 35.34 16.18 13.96
CA ASN A 360 34.13 16.95 13.69
C ASN A 360 32.87 16.17 14.08
N GLN A 361 32.85 14.85 13.90
CA GLN A 361 31.78 13.99 14.40
C GLN A 361 31.65 14.12 15.93
N GLN A 362 32.77 14.11 16.68
CA GLN A 362 32.77 14.34 18.13
C GLN A 362 32.31 15.76 18.52
N ARG A 363 32.62 16.79 17.71
CA ARG A 363 32.08 18.15 17.92
C ARG A 363 30.56 18.19 17.73
N TRP A 364 30.06 17.55 16.68
CA TRP A 364 28.62 17.39 16.44
C TRP A 364 27.93 16.60 17.57
N ALA A 365 28.54 15.53 18.07
CA ALA A 365 28.01 14.74 19.19
C ALA A 365 27.96 15.54 20.51
N ARG A 366 28.99 16.35 20.81
CA ARG A 366 28.97 17.27 21.98
C ARG A 366 27.89 18.33 21.86
N TRP A 367 27.70 18.88 20.65
CA TRP A 367 26.60 19.79 20.37
C TRP A 367 25.25 19.09 20.53
N ALA A 368 25.11 17.85 20.05
CA ALA A 368 23.88 17.08 20.14
C ALA A 368 23.43 16.93 21.60
N ARG A 369 24.33 16.50 22.49
CA ARG A 369 24.08 16.40 23.95
C ARG A 369 23.66 17.71 24.62
N SER A 370 24.05 18.84 24.03
CA SER A 370 23.79 20.16 24.61
C SER A 370 22.48 20.78 24.12
N VAL A 371 21.99 20.38 22.94
CA VAL A 371 20.94 21.11 22.21
C VAL A 371 19.77 20.23 21.78
N LEU A 372 20.01 18.99 21.30
CA LEU A 372 18.99 18.22 20.60
C LEU A 372 17.76 17.89 21.47
N ARG A 373 17.95 17.54 22.74
CA ARG A 373 16.85 17.30 23.71
C ARG A 373 15.85 18.43 23.85
N ASP A 374 16.27 19.67 23.57
CA ASP A 374 15.46 20.87 23.72
C ASP A 374 14.92 21.39 22.37
N LEU A 375 15.20 20.66 21.27
CA LEU A 375 14.61 20.91 19.95
C LEU A 375 13.27 20.19 19.77
N PRO A 376 12.45 20.61 18.78
CA PRO A 376 11.31 19.82 18.33
C PRO A 376 11.75 18.41 17.94
N ALA A 377 10.96 17.40 18.31
CA ALA A 377 11.27 16.00 18.08
C ALA A 377 11.52 15.67 16.60
N GLU A 378 10.80 16.32 15.68
CA GLU A 378 10.98 16.18 14.24
C GLU A 378 12.37 16.66 13.79
N THR A 379 12.80 17.82 14.27
CA THR A 379 14.13 18.36 13.99
C THR A 379 15.24 17.46 14.55
N ALA A 380 15.08 16.96 15.78
CA ALA A 380 16.02 16.01 16.37
C ALA A 380 16.11 14.72 15.56
N LEU A 381 14.97 14.17 15.14
CA LEU A 381 14.90 13.00 14.26
C LEU A 381 15.60 13.25 12.92
N HIS A 382 15.51 14.44 12.34
CA HIS A 382 16.24 14.77 11.11
C HIS A 382 17.76 14.79 11.29
N PHE A 383 18.26 15.28 12.43
CA PHE A 383 19.69 15.23 12.76
C PHE A 383 20.15 13.79 12.97
N PHE A 384 19.39 13.00 13.73
CA PHE A 384 19.70 11.58 13.91
C PHE A 384 19.63 10.81 12.59
N GLY A 385 18.62 11.04 11.75
CA GLY A 385 18.52 10.41 10.43
C GLY A 385 19.73 10.73 9.54
N TRP A 386 20.25 11.96 9.60
CA TRP A 386 21.51 12.31 8.93
C TRP A 386 22.72 11.58 9.53
N ALA A 387 22.84 11.51 10.86
CA ALA A 387 23.93 10.82 11.54
C ALA A 387 23.91 9.29 11.32
N ALA A 388 22.72 8.70 11.22
CA ALA A 388 22.47 7.27 11.04
C ALA A 388 22.33 6.86 9.55
N THR A 389 22.59 7.78 8.61
CA THR A 389 22.67 7.43 7.19
C THR A 389 24.02 6.78 6.93
N PRO A 390 24.06 5.53 6.42
CA PRO A 390 25.31 4.83 6.18
C PRO A 390 26.20 5.60 5.20
N GLY A 391 27.51 5.59 5.44
CA GLY A 391 28.49 6.20 4.54
C GLY A 391 28.57 5.50 3.18
N ASP A 392 29.03 6.22 2.16
CA ASP A 392 29.28 5.67 0.82
C ASP A 392 30.46 4.67 0.78
N THR A 393 31.26 4.61 1.86
CA THR A 393 32.43 3.74 1.99
C THR A 393 32.03 2.35 2.49
N ALA A 394 32.56 1.30 1.86
CA ALA A 394 32.24 -0.10 2.16
C ALA A 394 32.86 -0.64 3.47
N GLU A 395 33.55 0.20 4.24
CA GLU A 395 34.19 -0.18 5.50
C GLU A 395 33.21 0.00 6.66
N PRO A 396 33.19 -0.93 7.63
CA PRO A 396 32.36 -0.79 8.83
C PRO A 396 32.81 0.45 9.62
N PRO A 397 31.88 1.23 10.20
CA PRO A 397 32.21 2.41 10.98
C PRO A 397 33.08 2.04 12.19
N GLU A 398 34.01 2.93 12.55
CA GLU A 398 34.83 2.74 13.75
C GLU A 398 33.96 2.83 15.02
N GLU A 399 34.44 2.27 16.13
CA GLU A 399 33.72 2.25 17.41
C GLU A 399 33.40 3.67 17.91
N GLU A 400 34.33 4.61 17.70
CA GLU A 400 34.15 6.01 18.08
C GLU A 400 33.15 6.77 17.19
N GLU A 401 33.06 6.45 15.89
CA GLU A 401 32.02 7.00 15.00
C GLU A 401 30.63 6.54 15.46
N THR A 402 30.57 5.28 15.89
CA THR A 402 29.37 4.65 16.42
C THR A 402 28.94 5.34 17.72
N GLU A 403 29.86 5.63 18.65
CA GLU A 403 29.57 6.39 19.87
C GLU A 403 29.02 7.81 19.57
N ALA A 404 29.60 8.51 18.60
CA ALA A 404 29.15 9.83 18.20
C ALA A 404 27.70 9.80 17.65
N MET A 405 27.35 8.80 16.85
CA MET A 405 25.98 8.57 16.37
C MET A 405 25.01 8.24 17.52
N TRP A 406 25.41 7.43 18.50
CA TRP A 406 24.55 7.08 19.65
C TRP A 406 24.15 8.32 20.47
N CYS A 407 25.00 9.33 20.54
CA CYS A 407 24.64 10.61 21.17
C CYS A 407 23.43 11.28 20.49
N PHE A 408 23.33 11.18 19.17
CA PHE A 408 22.16 11.68 18.44
C PHE A 408 20.91 10.86 18.73
N LEU A 409 21.05 9.53 18.86
CA LEU A 409 19.92 8.66 19.19
C LEU A 409 19.36 8.99 20.58
N GLU A 410 20.22 9.00 21.60
CA GLU A 410 19.85 9.25 23.00
C GLU A 410 19.12 10.59 23.15
N GLU A 411 19.67 11.66 22.57
CA GLU A 411 19.06 12.97 22.65
C GLU A 411 17.77 13.09 21.81
N THR A 412 17.67 12.33 20.72
CA THR A 412 16.42 12.22 19.95
C THR A 412 15.34 11.51 20.74
N VAL A 413 15.67 10.47 21.51
CA VAL A 413 14.73 9.82 22.45
C VAL A 413 14.20 10.87 23.42
N HIS A 414 15.08 11.65 24.06
CA HIS A 414 14.67 12.69 25.00
C HIS A 414 13.79 13.78 24.35
N ALA A 415 14.09 14.19 23.12
CA ALA A 415 13.27 15.13 22.37
C ALA A 415 11.87 14.56 22.08
N ILE A 416 11.78 13.28 21.69
CA ILE A 416 10.50 12.58 21.46
C ILE A 416 9.70 12.46 22.77
N GLU A 417 10.35 12.12 23.89
CA GLU A 417 9.67 12.00 25.20
C GLU A 417 9.07 13.32 25.69
N ARG A 418 9.76 14.44 25.43
CA ARG A 418 9.30 15.78 25.83
C ARG A 418 8.32 16.40 24.85
N GLY A 419 8.28 15.91 23.61
CA GLY A 419 7.45 16.44 22.54
C GLY A 419 5.96 16.34 22.83
N ALA A 420 5.18 17.26 22.27
CA ALA A 420 3.72 17.16 22.34
C ALA A 420 3.24 15.90 21.60
N GLU A 421 2.02 15.45 21.89
CA GLU A 421 1.36 14.35 21.17
C GLU A 421 1.46 14.49 19.65
N LYS A 422 1.16 15.70 19.13
CA LYS A 422 1.23 16.01 17.70
C LYS A 422 2.64 15.81 17.13
N ASP A 423 3.66 16.19 17.87
CA ASP A 423 5.06 16.10 17.45
C ASP A 423 5.51 14.63 17.44
N ARG A 424 5.13 13.84 18.46
CA ARG A 424 5.40 12.40 18.51
C ARG A 424 4.75 11.66 17.33
N ILE A 425 3.49 11.98 17.01
CA ILE A 425 2.79 11.42 15.84
C ILE A 425 3.51 11.79 14.55
N ALA A 426 3.95 13.04 14.38
CA ALA A 426 4.70 13.48 13.22
C ALA A 426 6.02 12.69 13.07
N CYS A 427 6.77 12.54 14.16
CA CYS A 427 8.00 11.73 14.19
C CYS A 427 7.76 10.28 13.78
N PHE A 428 6.78 9.60 14.38
CA PHE A 428 6.53 8.19 14.05
C PHE A 428 6.10 7.99 12.60
N LYS A 429 5.38 8.96 12.02
CA LYS A 429 4.96 8.90 10.62
C LYS A 429 6.09 9.23 9.65
N ASP A 430 7.06 10.04 10.06
CA ASP A 430 8.20 10.43 9.24
C ASP A 430 8.99 9.20 8.73
N PHE A 431 9.52 9.30 7.52
CA PHE A 431 10.29 8.22 6.91
C PHE A 431 11.59 7.94 7.68
N LEU A 432 12.25 8.97 8.21
CA LEU A 432 13.52 8.86 8.92
C LEU A 432 13.42 8.10 10.24
N PHE A 433 12.21 7.93 10.79
CA PHE A 433 11.99 7.06 11.95
C PHE A 433 12.38 5.59 11.68
N VAL A 434 12.49 5.19 10.41
CA VAL A 434 13.07 3.89 10.04
C VAL A 434 14.50 3.71 10.54
N HIS A 435 15.32 4.77 10.53
CA HIS A 435 16.69 4.73 11.06
C HIS A 435 16.64 4.54 12.57
N PHE A 436 15.68 5.17 13.26
CA PHE A 436 15.52 5.02 14.71
C PHE A 436 15.22 3.56 15.05
N LEU A 437 14.24 2.97 14.38
CA LEU A 437 13.89 1.56 14.57
C LEU A 437 15.05 0.62 14.21
N HIS A 438 15.82 0.94 13.17
CA HIS A 438 16.99 0.14 12.79
C HIS A 438 18.06 0.08 13.88
N HIS A 439 18.30 1.20 14.56
CA HIS A 439 19.31 1.31 15.62
C HIS A 439 18.76 1.09 17.04
N ALA A 440 17.44 0.89 17.21
CA ALA A 440 16.82 0.72 18.52
C ALA A 440 17.38 -0.51 19.28
N GLY A 441 18.06 -0.27 20.40
CA GLY A 441 18.61 -1.27 21.30
C GLY A 441 17.61 -1.71 22.37
N VAL A 442 18.13 -2.27 23.47
CA VAL A 442 17.31 -2.74 24.61
C VAL A 442 16.64 -1.59 25.34
N ASP A 443 17.33 -0.46 25.49
CA ASP A 443 16.76 0.70 26.18
C ASP A 443 15.71 1.40 25.32
N GLU A 444 15.94 1.55 24.01
CA GLU A 444 14.94 2.08 23.07
C GLU A 444 13.72 1.16 22.97
N GLN A 445 13.91 -0.16 23.06
CA GLN A 445 12.79 -1.12 23.11
C GLN A 445 11.85 -0.86 24.29
N ARG A 446 12.40 -0.54 25.48
CA ARG A 446 11.59 -0.15 26.64
C ARG A 446 10.81 1.13 26.38
N ARG A 447 11.45 2.13 25.74
CA ARG A 447 10.77 3.39 25.38
C ARG A 447 9.68 3.18 24.34
N LEU A 448 9.93 2.35 23.33
CA LEU A 448 8.93 1.97 22.32
C LEU A 448 7.74 1.25 22.97
N ASN A 449 8.00 0.39 23.97
CA ASN A 449 6.97 -0.29 24.75
C ASN A 449 6.06 0.70 25.51
N ASP A 450 6.67 1.70 26.17
CA ASP A 450 5.95 2.77 26.87
C ASP A 450 5.15 3.64 25.88
N TRP A 451 5.78 4.09 24.79
CA TRP A 451 5.15 4.96 23.79
C TRP A 451 4.02 4.28 23.03
N ALA A 452 4.08 2.96 22.83
CA ALA A 452 3.03 2.21 22.16
C ALA A 452 1.74 2.13 23.00
N ARG A 453 1.87 2.26 24.33
CA ARG A 453 0.75 2.30 25.28
C ARG A 453 0.17 3.70 25.48
N ASP A 454 0.79 4.72 24.88
CA ASP A 454 0.24 6.06 24.87
C ASP A 454 -1.07 6.08 24.06
N PRO A 455 -2.21 6.50 24.66
CA PRO A 455 -3.51 6.40 24.01
C PRO A 455 -3.66 7.30 22.78
N TYR A 456 -2.76 8.26 22.61
CA TYR A 456 -2.84 9.26 21.56
C TYR A 456 -1.82 9.02 20.44
N SER A 457 -0.56 8.75 20.79
CA SER A 457 0.51 8.54 19.80
C SER A 457 0.82 7.08 19.49
N GLY A 458 0.35 6.13 20.32
CA GLY A 458 0.71 4.72 20.23
C GLY A 458 0.33 4.07 18.89
N GLU A 459 -0.85 4.40 18.33
CA GLU A 459 -1.27 3.84 17.04
C GLU A 459 -0.32 4.20 15.90
N ALA A 460 0.18 5.44 15.86
CA ALA A 460 1.15 5.88 14.85
C ALA A 460 2.50 5.15 14.99
N LEU A 461 2.92 4.85 16.22
CA LEU A 461 4.11 4.04 16.47
C LEU A 461 3.92 2.59 15.99
N LEU A 462 2.79 1.98 16.32
CA LEU A 462 2.47 0.62 15.88
C LEU A 462 2.41 0.52 14.35
N GLU A 463 1.85 1.54 13.68
CA GLU A 463 1.90 1.68 12.23
C GLU A 463 3.35 1.71 11.71
N ALA A 464 4.22 2.53 12.31
CA ALA A 464 5.64 2.57 11.96
C ALA A 464 6.35 1.23 12.15
N LEU A 465 6.10 0.52 13.25
CA LEU A 465 6.69 -0.80 13.54
C LEU A 465 6.26 -1.86 12.53
N VAL A 466 4.97 -1.88 12.17
CA VAL A 466 4.45 -2.82 11.17
C VAL A 466 4.99 -2.46 9.78
N MET A 467 5.15 -1.17 9.45
CA MET A 467 5.72 -0.69 8.18
C MET A 467 7.24 -0.81 8.11
N PHE A 468 7.93 -1.04 9.23
CA PHE A 468 9.38 -1.01 9.34
C PHE A 468 10.09 -1.93 8.34
N PRO A 469 9.70 -3.21 8.14
CA PRO A 469 10.36 -4.07 7.15
C PRO A 469 10.39 -3.47 5.74
N SER A 470 9.26 -2.91 5.30
CA SER A 470 9.12 -2.28 3.98
C SER A 470 9.88 -0.96 3.88
N ARG A 471 9.75 -0.08 4.88
CA ARG A 471 10.49 1.20 4.90
C ARG A 471 11.99 0.99 4.96
N ARG A 472 12.46 -0.04 5.67
CA ARG A 472 13.88 -0.39 5.77
C ARG A 472 14.46 -0.81 4.43
N GLU A 473 13.72 -1.61 3.67
CA GLU A 473 14.08 -1.99 2.31
C GLU A 473 14.18 -0.77 1.40
N GLN A 474 13.21 0.16 1.50
CA GLN A 474 13.25 1.44 0.77
C GLN A 474 14.45 2.32 1.17
N ALA A 475 14.81 2.34 2.46
CA ALA A 475 15.96 3.06 2.99
C ALA A 475 17.31 2.40 2.68
N ARG A 476 17.32 1.21 2.06
CA ARG A 476 18.53 0.44 1.70
C ARG A 476 19.45 0.15 2.90
N LEU A 477 18.87 -0.03 4.09
CA LEU A 477 19.63 -0.36 5.29
C LEU A 477 20.06 -1.85 5.26
N PRO A 478 21.19 -2.21 5.92
CA PRO A 478 21.73 -3.56 5.89
C PRO A 478 20.73 -4.67 6.29
N ALA A 479 20.88 -5.84 5.67
CA ALA A 479 19.90 -6.94 5.75
C ALA A 479 19.82 -7.65 7.12
N SER A 480 20.74 -7.37 8.05
CA SER A 480 20.90 -8.05 9.35
C SER A 480 19.68 -7.97 10.29
N GLY A 481 18.64 -7.19 9.97
CA GLY A 481 17.55 -6.88 10.89
C GLY A 481 16.17 -7.45 10.55
N VAL A 482 16.02 -8.49 9.73
CA VAL A 482 14.66 -9.02 9.45
C VAL A 482 14.05 -9.55 10.76
N GLU A 483 14.84 -10.29 11.53
CA GLU A 483 14.53 -10.70 12.91
C GLU A 483 14.43 -9.51 13.88
N HIS A 484 15.06 -8.38 13.57
CA HIS A 484 14.99 -7.17 14.40
C HIS A 484 13.59 -6.57 14.38
N ALA A 485 12.92 -6.53 13.22
CA ALA A 485 11.54 -6.07 13.14
C ALA A 485 10.59 -6.91 14.02
N ALA A 486 10.74 -8.23 13.96
CA ALA A 486 10.03 -9.17 14.83
C ALA A 486 10.33 -8.90 16.31
N ARG A 487 11.61 -8.72 16.66
CA ARG A 487 12.05 -8.43 18.03
C ARG A 487 11.45 -7.15 18.59
N LEU A 488 11.45 -6.06 17.81
CA LEU A 488 10.87 -4.79 18.23
C LEU A 488 9.35 -4.91 18.45
N LEU A 489 8.64 -5.58 17.54
CA LEU A 489 7.21 -5.82 17.69
C LEU A 489 6.91 -6.62 18.96
N MET A 490 7.68 -7.68 19.23
CA MET A 490 7.52 -8.49 20.44
C MET A 490 7.90 -7.72 21.70
N ALA A 491 8.97 -6.92 21.67
CA ALA A 491 9.35 -6.06 22.79
C ALA A 491 8.25 -5.05 23.15
N VAL A 492 7.54 -4.52 22.15
CA VAL A 492 6.38 -3.64 22.37
C VAL A 492 5.18 -4.41 22.94
N TRP A 493 4.96 -5.65 22.49
CA TRP A 493 3.90 -6.51 22.99
C TRP A 493 4.09 -6.97 24.43
N GLU A 494 5.34 -7.19 24.85
CA GLU A 494 5.68 -7.69 26.18
C GLU A 494 5.29 -6.74 27.31
N GLY A 495 5.06 -7.31 28.50
CA GLY A 495 4.76 -6.54 29.71
C GLY A 495 3.27 -6.46 30.06
N PRO A 496 2.93 -5.74 31.15
CA PRO A 496 1.54 -5.54 31.56
C PRO A 496 0.78 -4.70 30.52
N ASP A 497 -0.55 -4.68 30.66
CA ASP A 497 -1.46 -3.83 29.89
C ASP A 497 -1.52 -4.10 28.38
N GLN A 498 -1.27 -5.34 27.95
CA GLN A 498 -1.44 -5.80 26.57
C GLN A 498 -2.81 -5.43 25.95
N HIS A 499 -3.85 -5.36 26.78
CA HIS A 499 -5.20 -4.97 26.36
C HIS A 499 -5.27 -3.56 25.73
N LEU A 500 -4.35 -2.65 26.10
CA LEU A 500 -4.26 -1.30 25.51
C LEU A 500 -3.78 -1.33 24.05
N LEU A 501 -3.01 -2.36 23.67
CA LEU A 501 -2.45 -2.51 22.33
C LEU A 501 -3.43 -3.17 21.35
N VAL A 502 -4.43 -3.90 21.85
CA VAL A 502 -5.32 -4.73 21.02
C VAL A 502 -6.08 -3.92 19.99
N ALA A 503 -6.78 -2.86 20.40
CA ALA A 503 -7.63 -2.09 19.49
C ALA A 503 -6.80 -1.29 18.45
N PRO A 504 -5.73 -0.56 18.83
CA PRO A 504 -4.84 0.08 17.87
C PRO A 504 -4.19 -0.91 16.89
N MET A 505 -3.63 -2.02 17.40
CA MET A 505 -3.00 -3.04 16.56
C MET A 505 -3.98 -3.67 15.57
N SER A 506 -5.24 -3.91 16.00
CA SER A 506 -6.27 -4.47 15.11
C SER A 506 -6.58 -3.56 13.93
N ARG A 507 -6.51 -2.23 14.11
CA ARG A 507 -6.68 -1.27 13.01
C ARG A 507 -5.48 -1.28 12.07
N VAL A 508 -4.27 -1.21 12.63
CA VAL A 508 -3.01 -1.21 11.86
C VAL A 508 -2.85 -2.51 11.05
N ALA A 509 -3.03 -3.66 11.68
CA ALA A 509 -2.88 -4.97 11.03
C ALA A 509 -3.86 -5.19 9.87
N ARG A 510 -5.08 -4.61 9.94
CA ARG A 510 -6.06 -4.67 8.84
C ARG A 510 -5.62 -3.88 7.61
N GLN A 511 -4.96 -2.75 7.81
CA GLN A 511 -4.49 -1.91 6.70
C GLN A 511 -3.29 -2.53 5.98
N TRP A 512 -2.61 -3.50 6.60
CA TRP A 512 -1.32 -4.02 6.17
C TRP A 512 -1.37 -5.47 5.66
N SER A 513 -2.16 -5.71 4.61
CA SER A 513 -2.29 -7.05 4.02
C SER A 513 -1.33 -7.32 2.84
N ALA A 514 -0.66 -6.30 2.27
CA ALA A 514 -0.01 -6.39 0.96
C ALA A 514 1.49 -5.98 0.87
N TYR A 515 2.20 -5.76 1.98
CA TYR A 515 3.57 -5.21 1.96
C TYR A 515 4.68 -6.26 2.20
N SER A 516 5.92 -5.92 1.79
CA SER A 516 7.10 -6.75 2.02
C SER A 516 7.44 -6.89 3.51
N GLY A 517 7.90 -8.07 3.91
CA GLY A 517 8.27 -8.38 5.30
C GLY A 517 7.12 -8.81 6.23
N ARG A 518 5.89 -8.92 5.72
CA ARG A 518 4.73 -9.42 6.49
C ARG A 518 4.93 -10.78 7.13
N GLU A 519 5.47 -11.73 6.37
CA GLU A 519 5.64 -13.11 6.83
C GLU A 519 6.54 -13.20 8.08
N VAL A 520 7.48 -12.27 8.24
CA VAL A 520 8.40 -12.24 9.38
C VAL A 520 7.68 -11.81 10.65
N LEU A 521 6.82 -10.79 10.56
CA LEU A 521 6.00 -10.35 11.70
C LEU A 521 4.94 -11.39 12.04
N VAL A 522 4.32 -12.02 11.04
CA VAL A 522 3.36 -13.13 11.25
C VAL A 522 4.05 -14.30 11.95
N GLU A 523 5.27 -14.67 11.55
CA GLU A 523 6.03 -15.74 12.19
C GLU A 523 6.37 -15.40 13.65
N ALA A 524 6.73 -14.15 13.95
CA ALA A 524 6.99 -13.71 15.34
C ALA A 524 5.73 -13.80 16.22
N VAL A 525 4.59 -13.33 15.69
CA VAL A 525 3.29 -13.44 16.36
C VAL A 525 2.91 -14.92 16.55
N TRP A 526 3.20 -15.77 15.56
CA TRP A 526 2.95 -17.20 15.64
C TRP A 526 3.80 -17.89 16.72
N GLN A 527 5.09 -17.59 16.80
CA GLN A 527 5.97 -18.10 17.85
C GLN A 527 5.51 -17.65 19.25
N ARG A 528 5.07 -16.40 19.40
CA ARG A 528 4.47 -15.90 20.65
C ARG A 528 3.17 -16.62 20.99
N PHE A 529 2.30 -16.81 20.00
CA PHE A 529 1.04 -17.52 20.12
C PHE A 529 1.25 -18.97 20.61
N GLN A 530 2.28 -19.66 20.12
CA GLN A 530 2.62 -21.01 20.58
C GLN A 530 3.17 -21.01 22.01
N SER A 531 4.12 -20.13 22.31
CA SER A 531 4.84 -20.10 23.59
C SER A 531 4.01 -19.55 24.77
N HIS A 532 3.00 -18.73 24.51
CA HIS A 532 2.20 -18.07 25.55
C HIS A 532 0.69 -18.33 25.40
N PRO A 533 0.18 -19.50 25.87
CA PRO A 533 -1.22 -19.89 25.69
C PRO A 533 -2.25 -18.89 26.25
N PHE A 534 -1.91 -18.17 27.32
CA PHE A 534 -2.79 -17.19 27.95
C PHE A 534 -2.96 -15.90 27.14
N GLU A 535 -2.03 -15.58 26.23
CA GLU A 535 -2.08 -14.37 25.39
C GLU A 535 -2.82 -14.59 24.07
N ARG A 536 -3.09 -15.85 23.70
CA ARG A 536 -3.62 -16.22 22.38
C ARG A 536 -4.87 -15.45 21.98
N GLY A 537 -5.81 -15.26 22.90
CA GLY A 537 -7.03 -14.49 22.63
C GLY A 537 -6.74 -13.02 22.33
N LEU A 538 -5.81 -12.40 23.08
CA LEU A 538 -5.40 -11.01 22.85
C LEU A 538 -4.64 -10.87 21.52
N LEU A 539 -3.75 -11.82 21.20
CA LEU A 539 -3.02 -11.85 19.93
C LEU A 539 -3.97 -11.97 18.73
N LEU A 540 -4.97 -12.84 18.76
CA LEU A 540 -5.94 -12.96 17.66
C LEU A 540 -6.84 -11.74 17.53
N ALA A 541 -7.17 -11.07 18.64
CA ALA A 541 -7.91 -9.82 18.60
C ALA A 541 -7.06 -8.67 18.02
N ALA A 542 -5.81 -8.56 18.46
CA ALA A 542 -4.86 -7.54 18.03
C ALA A 542 -4.44 -7.71 16.56
N PHE A 543 -4.23 -8.95 16.11
CA PHE A 543 -3.82 -9.25 14.74
C PHE A 543 -4.97 -9.83 13.90
N ALA A 544 -6.20 -9.33 14.12
CA ALA A 544 -7.39 -9.82 13.42
C ALA A 544 -7.26 -9.79 11.89
N GLY A 545 -6.53 -8.83 11.33
CA GLY A 545 -6.24 -8.75 9.89
C GLY A 545 -5.32 -9.87 9.35
N TRP A 546 -4.63 -10.59 10.23
CA TRP A 546 -3.75 -11.72 9.89
C TRP A 546 -4.29 -13.07 10.37
N ARG A 547 -5.54 -13.11 10.83
CA ARG A 547 -6.18 -14.32 11.36
C ARG A 547 -6.07 -15.52 10.43
N ASP A 548 -6.37 -15.35 9.14
CA ASP A 548 -6.33 -16.43 8.16
C ASP A 548 -4.91 -17.00 8.00
N ARG A 549 -3.89 -16.13 8.05
CA ARG A 549 -2.48 -16.55 8.01
C ARG A 549 -2.05 -17.30 9.27
N LEU A 550 -2.46 -16.82 10.45
CA LEU A 550 -2.20 -17.54 11.70
C LEU A 550 -2.91 -18.90 11.74
N TRP A 551 -4.11 -18.97 11.13
CA TRP A 551 -4.83 -20.23 10.96
C TRP A 551 -4.11 -21.19 9.98
N GLU A 552 -3.57 -20.69 8.87
CA GLU A 552 -2.72 -21.51 7.97
C GLU A 552 -1.53 -22.10 8.73
N LYS A 553 -0.83 -21.29 9.55
CA LYS A 553 0.27 -21.77 10.41
C LYS A 553 -0.19 -22.83 11.41
N GLN A 554 -1.36 -22.67 12.01
CA GLN A 554 -1.96 -23.68 12.89
C GLN A 554 -2.28 -24.99 12.15
N ARG A 555 -2.71 -24.92 10.88
CA ARG A 555 -2.93 -26.11 10.05
C ARG A 555 -1.64 -26.84 9.71
N GLU A 556 -0.56 -26.10 9.46
CA GLU A 556 0.77 -26.65 9.22
C GLU A 556 1.34 -27.33 10.48
N ALA A 557 1.14 -26.73 11.64
CA ALA A 557 1.68 -27.23 12.91
C ALA A 557 0.87 -28.41 13.49
N GLU A 558 -0.44 -28.45 13.30
CA GLU A 558 -1.32 -29.52 13.81
C GLU A 558 -2.14 -30.15 12.68
N PRO A 559 -1.76 -31.36 12.20
CA PRO A 559 -2.49 -32.03 11.12
C PRO A 559 -3.86 -32.55 11.57
N ASP A 560 -4.08 -32.89 12.85
CA ASP A 560 -5.36 -33.40 13.32
C ASP A 560 -6.42 -32.28 13.37
N ALA A 561 -7.41 -32.37 12.49
CA ALA A 561 -8.49 -31.39 12.38
C ALA A 561 -9.31 -31.23 13.67
N LEU A 562 -9.47 -32.29 14.48
CA LEU A 562 -10.21 -32.22 15.73
C LEU A 562 -9.42 -31.48 16.81
N VAL A 563 -8.14 -31.84 16.98
CA VAL A 563 -7.24 -31.17 17.95
C VAL A 563 -7.10 -29.69 17.58
N ARG A 564 -6.87 -29.41 16.28
CA ARG A 564 -6.78 -28.06 15.74
C ARG A 564 -8.06 -27.25 16.00
N PHE A 565 -9.23 -27.81 15.70
CA PHE A 565 -10.50 -27.14 15.97
C PHE A 565 -10.64 -26.83 17.45
N GLN A 566 -10.46 -27.82 18.33
CA GLN A 566 -10.59 -27.69 19.79
C GLN A 566 -9.64 -26.65 20.38
N ALA A 567 -8.42 -26.54 19.85
CA ALA A 567 -7.44 -25.55 20.28
C ALA A 567 -7.79 -24.12 19.84
N TRP A 568 -8.59 -23.96 18.78
CA TRP A 568 -8.75 -22.68 18.09
C TRP A 568 -10.13 -22.02 18.26
N TRP A 569 -11.22 -22.80 18.25
CA TRP A 569 -12.57 -22.25 18.20
C TRP A 569 -12.92 -21.34 19.39
N ARG A 570 -12.35 -21.61 20.57
CA ARG A 570 -12.51 -20.75 21.77
C ARG A 570 -11.77 -19.43 21.67
N LEU A 571 -10.66 -19.42 20.94
CA LEU A 571 -9.81 -18.24 20.75
C LEU A 571 -10.35 -17.33 19.63
N ASP A 572 -11.04 -17.94 18.65
CA ASP A 572 -11.63 -17.26 17.50
C ASP A 572 -13.11 -17.66 17.30
N PRO A 573 -14.02 -17.14 18.14
CA PRO A 573 -15.45 -17.40 17.99
C PRO A 573 -16.04 -16.75 16.73
N VAL A 574 -15.31 -15.84 16.07
CA VAL A 574 -15.69 -15.23 14.79
C VAL A 574 -15.53 -16.22 13.64
N GLY A 575 -14.43 -16.97 13.63
CA GLY A 575 -14.12 -17.98 12.63
C GLY A 575 -14.79 -19.33 12.85
N LEU A 576 -15.70 -19.49 13.83
CA LEU A 576 -16.28 -20.80 14.18
C LEU A 576 -16.85 -21.54 12.95
N TYR A 577 -17.59 -20.86 12.07
CA TYR A 577 -18.13 -21.49 10.86
C TYR A 577 -17.03 -21.94 9.87
N PRO A 578 -16.10 -21.07 9.42
CA PRO A 578 -14.96 -21.51 8.60
C PRO A 578 -14.18 -22.68 9.20
N HIS A 579 -13.98 -22.69 10.52
CA HIS A 579 -13.30 -23.79 11.23
C HIS A 579 -14.14 -25.06 11.25
N ALA A 580 -15.47 -24.95 11.39
CA ALA A 580 -16.40 -26.07 11.31
C ALA A 580 -16.44 -26.69 9.90
N GLU A 581 -16.40 -25.86 8.85
CA GLU A 581 -16.30 -26.36 7.46
C GLU A 581 -15.05 -27.21 7.27
N GLN A 582 -13.90 -26.76 7.78
CA GLN A 582 -12.65 -27.51 7.68
C GLN A 582 -12.60 -28.73 8.61
N LEU A 583 -13.24 -28.68 9.78
CA LEU A 583 -13.38 -29.82 10.67
C LEU A 583 -14.15 -30.96 9.98
N LEU A 584 -15.15 -30.61 9.17
CA LEU A 584 -16.04 -31.55 8.49
C LEU A 584 -15.65 -31.84 7.03
N ALA A 585 -14.67 -31.13 6.48
CA ALA A 585 -14.14 -31.37 5.14
C ALA A 585 -13.46 -32.74 5.08
N GLU A 586 -13.81 -33.54 4.06
CA GLU A 586 -13.19 -34.85 3.76
C GLU A 586 -13.14 -35.83 4.95
N VAL A 587 -14.10 -35.70 5.88
CA VAL A 587 -14.18 -36.52 7.09
C VAL A 587 -14.63 -37.94 6.75
N THR A 588 -13.92 -38.95 7.28
CA THR A 588 -14.37 -40.34 7.20
C THR A 588 -15.47 -40.62 8.23
N LEU A 589 -16.36 -41.57 7.92
CA LEU A 589 -17.50 -41.87 8.79
C LEU A 589 -17.09 -42.33 10.20
N ASP A 590 -15.93 -43.00 10.34
CA ASP A 590 -15.42 -43.48 11.64
C ASP A 590 -15.14 -42.37 12.66
N VAL A 591 -14.78 -41.17 12.20
CA VAL A 591 -14.39 -40.05 13.10
C VAL A 591 -15.44 -38.94 13.13
N LEU A 592 -16.42 -38.99 12.23
CA LEU A 592 -17.52 -38.02 12.13
C LEU A 592 -18.29 -37.82 13.44
N PRO A 593 -18.70 -38.86 14.21
CA PRO A 593 -19.39 -38.66 15.49
C PRO A 593 -18.59 -37.77 16.45
N ARG A 594 -17.29 -38.05 16.61
CA ARG A 594 -16.42 -37.33 17.55
C ARG A 594 -16.25 -35.87 17.14
N ARG A 595 -16.13 -35.60 15.83
CA ARG A 595 -16.03 -34.23 15.30
C ARG A 595 -17.34 -33.46 15.43
N LEU A 596 -18.48 -34.09 15.14
CA LEU A 596 -19.80 -33.50 15.34
C LEU A 596 -20.02 -33.15 16.82
N ARG A 597 -19.68 -34.04 17.76
CA ARG A 597 -19.77 -33.76 19.20
C ARG A 597 -18.97 -32.53 19.62
N ALA A 598 -17.75 -32.38 19.10
CA ALA A 598 -16.93 -31.20 19.37
C ALA A 598 -17.56 -29.92 18.79
N LEU A 599 -18.12 -30.00 17.58
CA LEU A 599 -18.84 -28.89 16.96
C LEU A 599 -20.10 -28.50 17.74
N TRP A 600 -20.90 -29.48 18.18
CA TRP A 600 -22.09 -29.24 19.00
C TRP A 600 -21.73 -28.55 20.31
N ALA A 601 -20.68 -29.00 20.99
CA ALA A 601 -20.21 -28.36 22.21
C ALA A 601 -19.73 -26.92 21.96
N ALA A 602 -19.00 -26.67 20.86
CA ALA A 602 -18.54 -25.35 20.49
C ALA A 602 -19.70 -24.38 20.15
N ALA A 603 -20.69 -24.86 19.39
CA ALA A 603 -21.88 -24.08 19.06
C ALA A 603 -22.73 -23.79 20.30
N GLU A 604 -22.87 -24.76 21.22
CA GLU A 604 -23.57 -24.60 22.49
C GLU A 604 -22.95 -23.51 23.36
N GLU A 605 -21.62 -23.43 23.42
CA GLU A 605 -20.91 -22.39 24.20
C GLU A 605 -21.01 -21.03 23.48
N THR A 606 -20.94 -21.01 22.15
CA THR A 606 -20.88 -19.79 21.34
C THR A 606 -22.25 -19.10 21.17
N VAL A 607 -23.36 -19.85 21.19
CA VAL A 607 -24.72 -19.32 20.94
C VAL A 607 -25.14 -18.20 21.89
N GLY A 608 -24.55 -18.16 23.10
CA GLY A 608 -24.82 -17.10 24.10
C GLY A 608 -24.23 -15.74 23.73
N THR A 609 -23.27 -15.69 22.81
CA THR A 609 -22.63 -14.43 22.36
C THR A 609 -22.77 -14.18 20.87
N ARG A 610 -22.86 -15.24 20.06
CA ARG A 610 -22.86 -15.22 18.58
C ARG A 610 -23.87 -16.23 18.03
N PRO A 611 -25.18 -15.95 18.16
CA PRO A 611 -26.22 -16.92 17.83
C PRO A 611 -26.27 -17.31 16.35
N ARG A 612 -26.02 -16.37 15.41
CA ARG A 612 -26.10 -16.67 13.97
C ARG A 612 -24.90 -17.47 13.49
N THR A 613 -23.70 -17.16 13.98
CA THR A 613 -22.47 -17.90 13.66
C THR A 613 -22.55 -19.33 14.19
N ALA A 614 -23.04 -19.50 15.44
CA ALA A 614 -23.26 -20.82 16.02
C ALA A 614 -24.29 -21.62 15.21
N SER A 615 -25.41 -21.01 14.83
CA SER A 615 -26.46 -21.68 14.07
C SER A 615 -26.03 -22.06 12.65
N LEU A 616 -25.29 -21.18 11.96
CA LEU A 616 -24.69 -21.49 10.66
C LEU A 616 -23.72 -22.70 10.77
N SER A 617 -22.89 -22.73 11.82
CA SER A 617 -21.99 -23.86 12.09
C SER A 617 -22.76 -25.16 12.37
N VAL A 618 -23.88 -25.07 13.10
CA VAL A 618 -24.76 -26.21 13.37
C VAL A 618 -25.41 -26.73 12.09
N SER A 619 -25.86 -25.85 11.20
CA SER A 619 -26.43 -26.25 9.92
C SER A 619 -25.43 -27.08 9.10
N LYS A 620 -24.15 -26.68 9.05
CA LYS A 620 -23.08 -27.44 8.39
C LYS A 620 -22.89 -28.83 9.01
N GLY A 621 -22.90 -28.91 10.33
CA GLY A 621 -22.87 -30.17 11.06
C GLY A 621 -24.06 -31.07 10.74
N ALA A 622 -25.27 -30.50 10.63
CA ALA A 622 -26.49 -31.24 10.32
C ALA A 622 -26.45 -31.82 8.89
N TRP A 623 -25.90 -31.09 7.93
CA TRP A 623 -25.67 -31.59 6.56
C TRP A 623 -24.61 -32.69 6.52
N ALA A 624 -23.51 -32.57 7.29
CA ALA A 624 -22.51 -33.64 7.39
C ALA A 624 -23.11 -34.91 8.03
N LEU A 625 -23.95 -34.76 9.06
CA LEU A 625 -24.67 -35.87 9.68
C LEU A 625 -25.66 -36.52 8.71
N LEU A 626 -26.39 -35.73 7.91
CA LEU A 626 -27.28 -36.25 6.87
C LEU A 626 -26.50 -37.16 5.91
N HIS A 627 -25.36 -36.71 5.40
CA HIS A 627 -24.51 -37.56 4.54
C HIS A 627 -24.03 -38.84 5.25
N GLY A 628 -23.77 -38.77 6.56
CA GLY A 628 -23.46 -39.97 7.36
C GLY A 628 -24.63 -40.96 7.46
N VAL A 629 -25.85 -40.47 7.68
CA VAL A 629 -27.09 -41.28 7.74
C VAL A 629 -27.45 -41.87 6.36
N GLU A 630 -26.96 -41.28 5.27
CA GLU A 630 -27.09 -41.81 3.91
C GLU A 630 -26.14 -42.99 3.62
N SER A 631 -25.23 -43.33 4.52
CA SER A 631 -24.32 -44.48 4.36
C SER A 631 -25.07 -45.81 4.19
N GLU A 632 -24.50 -46.68 3.35
CA GLU A 632 -24.95 -48.05 3.14
C GLU A 632 -24.30 -49.05 4.10
N ASP A 633 -23.25 -48.65 4.85
CA ASP A 633 -22.60 -49.52 5.84
C ASP A 633 -23.43 -49.58 7.15
N PRO A 634 -23.93 -50.76 7.55
CA PRO A 634 -24.73 -50.93 8.77
C PRO A 634 -24.03 -50.49 10.05
N ARG A 635 -22.69 -50.57 10.12
CA ARG A 635 -21.93 -50.20 11.33
C ARG A 635 -21.94 -48.69 11.54
N HIS A 636 -21.61 -47.93 10.51
CA HIS A 636 -21.64 -46.46 10.57
C HIS A 636 -23.06 -45.94 10.71
N LEU A 637 -24.04 -46.61 10.10
CA LEU A 637 -25.43 -46.23 10.21
C LEU A 637 -25.90 -46.21 11.67
N GLN A 638 -25.62 -47.26 12.43
CA GLN A 638 -26.04 -47.36 13.83
C GLN A 638 -25.45 -46.22 14.68
N GLU A 639 -24.19 -45.87 14.45
CA GLU A 639 -23.52 -44.75 15.12
C GLU A 639 -24.11 -43.40 14.70
N MET A 640 -24.39 -43.20 13.41
CA MET A 640 -25.01 -41.98 12.88
C MET A 640 -26.46 -41.81 13.36
N GLU A 641 -27.22 -42.89 13.51
CA GLU A 641 -28.56 -42.84 14.10
C GLU A 641 -28.54 -42.47 15.58
N ALA A 642 -27.54 -42.94 16.33
CA ALA A 642 -27.32 -42.53 17.73
C ALA A 642 -26.96 -41.04 17.83
N GLU A 643 -26.12 -40.54 16.92
CA GLU A 643 -25.80 -39.11 16.83
C GLU A 643 -27.01 -38.26 16.38
N LEU A 644 -27.83 -38.75 15.46
CA LEU A 644 -29.10 -38.11 15.08
C LEU A 644 -30.05 -38.00 16.26
N ALA A 645 -30.24 -39.08 17.03
CA ALA A 645 -31.09 -39.06 18.22
C ALA A 645 -30.56 -38.07 19.27
N TYR A 646 -29.24 -38.00 19.44
CA TYR A 646 -28.62 -37.00 20.32
C TYR A 646 -28.88 -35.57 19.83
N PHE A 647 -28.66 -35.29 18.55
CA PHE A 647 -28.92 -33.98 17.95
C PHE A 647 -30.39 -33.57 18.07
N GLU A 648 -31.32 -34.47 17.74
CA GLU A 648 -32.77 -34.29 17.87
C GLU A 648 -33.17 -33.88 19.30
N SER A 649 -32.56 -34.49 20.32
CA SER A 649 -32.89 -34.20 21.72
C SER A 649 -32.43 -32.80 22.19
N ARG A 650 -31.42 -32.22 21.54
CA ARG A 650 -30.75 -30.98 21.95
C ARG A 650 -31.20 -29.76 21.15
N LEU A 651 -31.64 -29.97 19.91
CA LEU A 651 -31.96 -28.91 18.97
C LEU A 651 -33.02 -27.90 19.49
N PRO A 652 -34.14 -28.31 20.13
CA PRO A 652 -35.15 -27.34 20.59
C PRO A 652 -34.62 -26.30 21.58
N ALA A 653 -33.76 -26.73 22.52
CA ALA A 653 -33.14 -25.83 23.48
C ALA A 653 -32.10 -24.89 22.83
N PHE A 654 -31.38 -25.40 21.82
CA PHE A 654 -30.44 -24.61 21.03
C PHE A 654 -31.17 -23.53 20.20
N GLU A 655 -32.22 -23.90 19.48
CA GLU A 655 -33.05 -22.99 18.68
C GLU A 655 -33.63 -21.85 19.51
N GLN A 656 -34.14 -22.17 20.71
CA GLN A 656 -34.67 -21.17 21.61
C GLN A 656 -33.60 -20.11 21.90
N ARG A 657 -32.36 -20.52 22.20
CA ARG A 657 -31.27 -19.57 22.47
C ARG A 657 -30.83 -18.80 21.23
N VAL A 658 -30.79 -19.43 20.06
CA VAL A 658 -30.51 -18.71 18.79
C VAL A 658 -31.50 -17.57 18.59
N ARG A 659 -32.79 -17.80 18.88
CA ARG A 659 -33.85 -16.79 18.72
C ARG A 659 -33.87 -15.74 19.83
N THR A 660 -33.50 -16.08 21.06
CA THR A 660 -33.58 -15.17 22.21
C THR A 660 -32.31 -14.35 22.44
N THR A 661 -31.15 -14.85 22.01
CA THR A 661 -29.89 -14.13 22.16
C THR A 661 -29.80 -13.02 21.11
N PRO A 662 -29.55 -11.75 21.49
CA PRO A 662 -29.35 -10.68 20.51
C PRO A 662 -28.04 -10.88 19.74
N SER A 663 -28.10 -10.72 18.40
CA SER A 663 -26.90 -10.78 17.56
C SER A 663 -26.04 -9.53 17.73
N PRO A 664 -24.71 -9.68 17.90
CA PRO A 664 -23.81 -8.55 17.97
C PRO A 664 -23.61 -7.93 16.56
N PRO A 665 -23.16 -6.66 16.46
CA PRO A 665 -23.01 -5.95 15.19
C PRO A 665 -22.12 -6.66 14.16
N GLU A 666 -21.15 -7.45 14.60
CA GLU A 666 -20.25 -8.23 13.75
C GLU A 666 -20.95 -9.36 12.99
N GLU A 667 -22.15 -9.79 13.41
CA GLU A 667 -22.99 -10.76 12.68
C GLU A 667 -23.96 -10.09 11.68
N SER A 668 -23.86 -8.77 11.47
CA SER A 668 -24.74 -8.03 10.56
C SER A 668 -24.71 -8.54 9.10
N ASN A 669 -23.56 -9.04 8.65
CA ASN A 669 -23.38 -9.66 7.34
C ASN A 669 -24.07 -11.02 7.21
N ILE A 670 -24.52 -11.60 8.33
CA ILE A 670 -25.22 -12.89 8.38
C ILE A 670 -26.71 -12.58 8.51
N HIS A 671 -27.43 -12.54 7.39
CA HIS A 671 -28.79 -12.01 7.32
C HIS A 671 -29.89 -12.96 7.82
N ARG A 672 -29.59 -14.24 8.05
CA ARG A 672 -30.55 -15.27 8.53
C ARG A 672 -29.96 -16.09 9.67
N ASP A 673 -30.81 -16.85 10.36
CA ASP A 673 -30.44 -17.68 11.51
C ASP A 673 -30.14 -19.15 11.14
N PHE A 674 -30.28 -19.58 9.88
CA PHE A 674 -29.99 -20.96 9.40
C PHE A 674 -30.73 -22.10 10.11
N LEU A 675 -31.77 -21.77 10.90
CA LEU A 675 -32.59 -22.77 11.56
C LEU A 675 -33.43 -23.55 10.55
N ASP A 676 -33.90 -22.90 9.49
CA ASP A 676 -34.63 -23.55 8.40
C ASP A 676 -33.75 -24.58 7.66
N ASP A 677 -32.49 -24.23 7.36
CA ASP A 677 -31.56 -25.17 6.72
C ASP A 677 -31.27 -26.38 7.62
N THR A 678 -31.18 -26.15 8.93
CA THR A 678 -30.98 -27.21 9.93
C THR A 678 -32.21 -28.12 10.02
N HIS A 679 -33.42 -27.55 9.98
CA HIS A 679 -34.67 -28.28 9.95
C HIS A 679 -34.87 -29.08 8.66
N ASP A 680 -34.46 -28.53 7.52
CA ASP A 680 -34.53 -29.23 6.23
C ASP A 680 -33.64 -30.48 6.24
N ALA A 681 -32.39 -30.36 6.71
CA ALA A 681 -31.51 -31.52 6.90
C ALA A 681 -32.13 -32.55 7.86
N LEU A 682 -32.72 -32.10 8.97
CA LEU A 682 -33.37 -32.97 9.94
C LEU A 682 -34.58 -33.70 9.36
N ARG A 683 -35.42 -33.01 8.58
CA ARG A 683 -36.55 -33.61 7.86
C ARG A 683 -36.06 -34.71 6.92
N MET A 684 -35.02 -34.44 6.13
CA MET A 684 -34.44 -35.44 5.22
C MET A 684 -33.90 -36.67 5.97
N MET A 685 -33.20 -36.46 7.10
CA MET A 685 -32.70 -37.55 7.95
C MET A 685 -33.84 -38.40 8.53
N ARG A 686 -34.92 -37.77 9.02
CA ARG A 686 -36.12 -38.46 9.52
C ARG A 686 -36.80 -39.28 8.44
N GLU A 687 -37.05 -38.68 7.28
CA GLU A 687 -37.65 -39.39 6.14
C GLU A 687 -36.80 -40.58 5.69
N ARG A 688 -35.47 -40.46 5.69
CA ARG A 688 -34.54 -41.56 5.39
C ARG A 688 -34.65 -42.70 6.42
N ARG A 689 -34.62 -42.36 7.72
CA ARG A 689 -34.79 -43.33 8.82
C ARG A 689 -36.13 -44.06 8.71
N ASP A 690 -37.21 -43.33 8.44
CA ASP A 690 -38.56 -43.90 8.33
C ASP A 690 -38.72 -44.77 7.08
N ARG A 691 -38.20 -44.34 5.91
CA ARG A 691 -38.19 -45.17 4.69
C ARG A 691 -37.41 -46.47 4.88
N ARG A 692 -36.32 -46.44 5.65
CA ARG A 692 -35.50 -47.63 5.96
C ARG A 692 -36.24 -48.58 6.88
N ARG A 693 -36.80 -48.07 7.99
CA ARG A 693 -37.65 -48.88 8.88
C ARG A 693 -38.82 -49.52 8.13
N ALA A 694 -39.49 -48.76 7.26
CA ALA A 694 -40.55 -49.30 6.41
C ALA A 694 -40.05 -50.33 5.38
N HIS A 695 -38.78 -50.25 4.94
CA HIS A 695 -38.18 -51.27 4.07
C HIS A 695 -37.83 -52.55 4.87
N GLU A 696 -37.24 -52.40 6.05
CA GLU A 696 -36.94 -53.52 6.95
C GLU A 696 -38.21 -54.25 7.42
N GLU A 697 -39.27 -53.50 7.75
CA GLU A 697 -40.59 -54.06 8.07
C GLU A 697 -41.16 -54.83 6.89
N ARG A 698 -41.09 -54.29 5.66
CA ARG A 698 -41.52 -54.98 4.45
C ARG A 698 -40.72 -56.26 4.17
N GLU A 699 -39.41 -56.26 4.40
CA GLU A 699 -38.58 -57.47 4.25
C GLU A 699 -38.92 -58.52 5.33
N ARG A 700 -39.16 -58.10 6.58
CA ARG A 700 -39.63 -58.99 7.65
C ARG A 700 -41.01 -59.58 7.34
N GLU A 701 -41.94 -58.77 6.83
CA GLU A 701 -43.26 -59.24 6.38
C GLU A 701 -43.12 -60.27 5.26
N ARG A 702 -42.27 -60.01 4.25
CA ARG A 702 -41.99 -60.97 3.16
C ARG A 702 -41.36 -62.27 3.68
N GLU A 703 -40.49 -62.20 4.67
CA GLU A 703 -39.87 -63.38 5.26
C GLU A 703 -40.88 -64.21 6.07
N ILE A 704 -41.76 -63.55 6.83
CA ILE A 704 -42.88 -64.19 7.52
C ILE A 704 -43.84 -64.84 6.51
N GLU A 705 -44.18 -64.15 5.41
CA GLU A 705 -45.00 -64.71 4.33
C GLU A 705 -44.36 -65.95 3.68
N ARG A 706 -43.04 -65.94 3.46
CA ARG A 706 -42.30 -67.11 2.96
C ARG A 706 -42.36 -68.28 3.95
N GLN A 707 -42.18 -68.02 5.24
CA GLN A 707 -42.27 -69.06 6.28
C GLN A 707 -43.69 -69.64 6.40
N VAL A 708 -44.72 -68.80 6.28
CA VAL A 708 -46.13 -69.25 6.26
C VAL A 708 -46.44 -70.05 4.99
N ALA A 709 -45.92 -69.65 3.83
CA ALA A 709 -46.08 -70.41 2.59
C ALA A 709 -45.38 -71.78 2.65
N GLU A 710 -44.19 -71.86 3.24
CA GLU A 710 -43.47 -73.12 3.45
C GLU A 710 -44.18 -74.05 4.43
N SER A 711 -44.77 -73.49 5.50
CA SER A 711 -45.61 -74.24 6.45
C SER A 711 -46.86 -74.82 5.79
N ARG A 712 -47.56 -74.04 4.95
CA ARG A 712 -48.74 -74.51 4.19
C ARG A 712 -48.40 -75.64 3.21
N ARG A 713 -47.20 -75.61 2.61
CA ARG A 713 -46.72 -76.68 1.72
C ARG A 713 -46.50 -78.00 2.49
N ARG A 714 -45.94 -77.94 3.70
CA ARG A 714 -45.75 -79.12 4.58
C ARG A 714 -47.08 -79.70 5.11
N ASP A 715 -48.12 -78.89 5.22
CA ASP A 715 -49.48 -79.36 5.56
C ASP A 715 -50.18 -80.03 4.36
N GLN A 716 -49.95 -79.56 3.13
CA GLN A 716 -50.48 -80.18 1.91
C GLN A 716 -49.84 -81.55 1.62
N GLU A 717 -48.54 -81.70 1.88
CA GLU A 717 -47.84 -82.98 1.72
C GLU A 717 -48.36 -84.06 2.69
N ARG A 718 -48.75 -83.69 3.93
CA ARG A 718 -49.34 -84.64 4.90
C ARG A 718 -50.74 -85.14 4.50
N ARG A 719 -51.57 -84.28 3.91
CA ARG A 719 -52.92 -84.67 3.45
C ARG A 719 -52.90 -85.61 2.24
N ALA A 720 -51.94 -85.43 1.34
CA ALA A 720 -51.76 -86.31 0.18
C ALA A 720 -51.31 -87.74 0.55
N GLU A 721 -50.60 -87.90 1.68
CA GLU A 721 -50.14 -89.21 2.16
C GLU A 721 -51.25 -90.00 2.88
N GLU A 722 -52.17 -89.31 3.55
CA GLU A 722 -53.36 -89.92 4.17
C GLU A 722 -54.36 -90.46 3.14
N GLU A 723 -54.53 -89.78 1.99
CA GLU A 723 -55.40 -90.22 0.90
C GLU A 723 -54.88 -91.48 0.19
N ARG A 724 -53.57 -91.67 0.08
CA ARG A 724 -52.95 -92.89 -0.49
C ARG A 724 -53.25 -94.15 0.32
N ARG A 725 -53.19 -94.07 1.67
CA ARG A 725 -53.45 -95.24 2.55
C ARG A 725 -54.93 -95.66 2.57
N ALA A 726 -55.85 -94.74 2.30
CA ALA A 726 -57.29 -95.03 2.26
C ALA A 726 -57.76 -95.70 0.94
N ALA A 727 -56.97 -95.60 -0.13
CA ALA A 727 -57.24 -96.23 -1.43
C ALA A 727 -56.80 -97.71 -1.46
N GLU A 728 -55.61 -98.02 -0.93
CA GLU A 728 -55.06 -99.38 -0.88
C GLU A 728 -55.93 -100.36 -0.04
N ALA A 729 -56.63 -99.87 0.99
CA ALA A 729 -57.52 -100.68 1.83
C ALA A 729 -58.83 -101.12 1.15
N ARG A 730 -59.31 -100.40 0.12
CA ARG A 730 -60.58 -100.72 -0.58
C ARG A 730 -60.41 -101.76 -1.69
N GLU A 731 -59.20 -101.92 -2.20
CA GLU A 731 -58.88 -102.84 -3.30
C GLU A 731 -58.63 -104.27 -2.80
N ALA A 732 -58.04 -104.42 -1.60
CA ALA A 732 -57.83 -105.72 -0.94
C ALA A 732 -59.12 -106.44 -0.53
N ALA A 733 -60.21 -105.71 -0.26
CA ALA A 733 -61.50 -106.30 0.16
C ALA A 733 -62.30 -106.92 -1.00
N ARG A 734 -62.09 -106.49 -2.25
CA ARG A 734 -62.85 -106.98 -3.43
C ARG A 734 -62.29 -108.27 -4.03
N LEU A 735 -61.02 -108.58 -3.82
CA LEU A 735 -60.36 -109.79 -4.34
C LEU A 735 -60.68 -111.06 -3.53
N VAL A 736 -61.09 -110.93 -2.27
CA VAL A 736 -61.38 -112.08 -1.38
C VAL A 736 -62.80 -112.63 -1.58
N GLU A 737 -63.75 -111.82 -2.05
CA GLU A 737 -65.14 -112.27 -2.24
C GLU A 737 -65.32 -113.05 -3.55
N HIS A 738 -64.66 -112.62 -4.63
CA HIS A 738 -64.77 -113.25 -5.96
C HIS A 738 -64.23 -114.70 -6.00
N GLY A 739 -63.28 -115.05 -5.12
CA GLY A 739 -62.74 -116.41 -5.01
C GLY A 739 -63.67 -117.44 -4.35
N LYS A 740 -64.64 -117.00 -3.52
CA LYS A 740 -65.54 -117.91 -2.80
C LYS A 740 -66.75 -118.37 -3.63
N GLU A 741 -67.15 -117.58 -4.63
CA GLU A 741 -68.28 -117.91 -5.51
C GLU A 741 -67.90 -118.92 -6.61
N GLN A 742 -66.67 -118.86 -7.13
CA GLN A 742 -66.20 -119.78 -8.18
C GLN A 742 -66.02 -121.23 -7.69
N ALA A 743 -65.72 -121.46 -6.42
CA ALA A 743 -65.55 -122.79 -5.85
C ALA A 743 -66.88 -123.56 -5.67
N ARG A 744 -68.00 -122.85 -5.44
CA ARG A 744 -69.33 -123.47 -5.26
C ARG A 744 -69.94 -123.94 -6.59
N ALA A 745 -69.70 -123.23 -7.68
CA ALA A 745 -70.23 -123.59 -9.01
C ALA A 745 -69.64 -124.90 -9.57
N LEU A 746 -68.35 -125.15 -9.32
CA LEU A 746 -67.66 -126.36 -9.81
C LEU A 746 -68.06 -127.64 -9.05
N ALA A 747 -68.42 -127.52 -7.77
CA ALA A 747 -68.90 -128.64 -6.95
C ALA A 747 -70.29 -129.14 -7.43
N ASN A 748 -71.22 -128.23 -7.74
CA ASN A 748 -72.57 -128.58 -8.20
C ASN A 748 -72.57 -129.28 -9.58
N ALA A 749 -71.70 -128.84 -10.51
CA ALA A 749 -71.57 -129.48 -11.82
C ALA A 749 -71.06 -130.93 -11.73
N ARG A 750 -70.22 -131.24 -10.73
CA ARG A 750 -69.66 -132.58 -10.51
C ARG A 750 -70.70 -133.59 -10.01
N MET A 751 -71.62 -133.12 -9.16
CA MET A 751 -72.72 -133.91 -8.62
C MET A 751 -73.71 -134.33 -9.73
N LEU A 752 -74.10 -133.39 -10.60
CA LEU A 752 -75.07 -133.65 -11.68
C LEU A 752 -74.59 -134.68 -12.72
N MET A 753 -73.30 -134.72 -13.04
CA MET A 753 -72.78 -135.69 -14.01
C MET A 753 -72.61 -137.11 -13.44
N THR A 754 -72.57 -137.26 -12.12
CA THR A 754 -72.34 -138.55 -11.45
C THR A 754 -73.66 -139.19 -11.03
N ASP A 755 -74.54 -138.41 -10.40
CA ASP A 755 -75.67 -138.96 -9.64
C ASP A 755 -76.98 -139.01 -10.42
N LEU A 756 -77.13 -138.19 -11.47
CA LEU A 756 -78.36 -138.08 -12.24
C LEU A 756 -78.63 -139.35 -13.08
N GLN A 757 -79.70 -140.08 -12.78
CA GLN A 757 -80.05 -141.34 -13.46
C GLN A 757 -81.48 -141.34 -14.00
N PRO A 758 -81.73 -141.92 -15.18
CA PRO A 758 -83.08 -142.07 -15.71
C PRO A 758 -83.83 -143.16 -14.94
N GLN A 759 -85.05 -142.87 -14.49
CA GLN A 759 -85.92 -143.83 -13.80
C GLN A 759 -86.62 -144.78 -14.77
N VAL A 760 -85.85 -145.46 -15.63
CA VAL A 760 -86.34 -146.54 -16.51
C VAL A 760 -85.39 -147.74 -16.44
N PRO A 761 -85.90 -148.98 -16.63
CA PRO A 761 -85.06 -150.17 -16.57
C PRO A 761 -83.91 -150.09 -17.59
N ALA A 762 -82.67 -150.30 -17.15
CA ALA A 762 -81.50 -150.25 -18.01
C ALA A 762 -81.55 -151.35 -19.07
N ARG A 763 -81.38 -150.97 -20.34
CA ARG A 763 -81.24 -151.90 -21.47
C ARG A 763 -79.76 -152.05 -21.84
N PRO A 764 -79.35 -153.16 -22.48
CA PRO A 764 -77.97 -153.33 -22.94
C PRO A 764 -77.46 -152.16 -23.80
N LEU A 765 -78.36 -151.58 -24.63
CA LEU A 765 -78.10 -150.40 -25.46
C LEU A 765 -77.63 -149.15 -24.67
N ASP A 766 -78.04 -149.01 -23.40
CA ASP A 766 -77.73 -147.81 -22.61
C ASP A 766 -76.24 -147.74 -22.20
N ARG A 767 -75.62 -148.92 -22.06
CA ARG A 767 -74.21 -149.10 -21.67
C ARG A 767 -73.32 -149.53 -22.83
N GLU A 768 -73.90 -149.68 -24.03
CA GLU A 768 -73.15 -149.96 -25.24
C GLU A 768 -72.19 -148.79 -25.52
N VAL A 769 -70.90 -149.09 -25.61
CA VAL A 769 -69.86 -148.10 -25.91
C VAL A 769 -69.81 -147.93 -27.43
N LEU A 770 -70.38 -146.83 -27.92
CA LEU A 770 -70.44 -146.53 -29.35
C LEU A 770 -69.26 -145.67 -29.82
N PHE A 771 -68.72 -144.86 -28.91
CA PHE A 771 -67.58 -143.98 -29.19
C PHE A 771 -66.47 -144.16 -28.15
N PRO A 772 -65.73 -145.29 -28.18
CA PRO A 772 -64.65 -145.53 -27.22
C PRO A 772 -63.58 -144.44 -27.28
N GLY A 773 -63.08 -144.02 -26.11
CA GLY A 773 -62.09 -142.95 -25.98
C GLY A 773 -62.65 -141.52 -26.04
N THR A 774 -63.95 -141.36 -26.27
CA THR A 774 -64.62 -140.05 -26.14
C THR A 774 -65.11 -139.83 -24.71
N SER A 775 -65.43 -138.57 -24.37
CA SER A 775 -65.92 -138.20 -23.04
C SER A 775 -67.35 -138.68 -22.75
N LEU A 776 -68.15 -138.94 -23.80
CA LEU A 776 -69.52 -139.46 -23.72
C LEU A 776 -69.66 -140.73 -24.57
N PRO A 777 -69.02 -141.84 -24.15
CA PRO A 777 -68.90 -143.04 -24.97
C PRO A 777 -70.19 -143.88 -25.06
N THR A 778 -71.13 -143.70 -24.12
CA THR A 778 -72.38 -144.47 -24.03
C THR A 778 -73.62 -143.61 -24.17
N LEU A 779 -74.73 -144.22 -24.61
CA LEU A 779 -76.01 -143.52 -24.82
C LEU A 779 -76.53 -142.89 -23.52
N LEU A 780 -76.35 -143.59 -22.40
CA LEU A 780 -76.73 -143.10 -21.07
C LEU A 780 -75.96 -141.84 -20.67
N GLN A 781 -74.64 -141.80 -20.91
CA GLN A 781 -73.82 -140.63 -20.58
C GLN A 781 -74.18 -139.43 -21.47
N TYR A 782 -74.44 -139.67 -22.75
CA TYR A 782 -74.90 -138.62 -23.66
C TYR A 782 -76.28 -138.06 -23.25
N ALA A 783 -77.23 -138.92 -22.89
CA ALA A 783 -78.53 -138.52 -22.37
C ALA A 783 -78.42 -137.75 -21.03
N ARG A 784 -77.51 -138.18 -20.14
CA ARG A 784 -77.24 -137.50 -18.86
C ARG A 784 -76.71 -136.09 -19.06
N MET A 785 -75.76 -135.92 -19.98
CA MET A 785 -75.22 -134.60 -20.31
C MET A 785 -76.33 -133.66 -20.78
N LEU A 786 -77.20 -134.13 -21.68
CA LEU A 786 -78.34 -133.31 -22.14
C LEU A 786 -79.34 -132.99 -21.04
N LYS A 787 -79.56 -133.91 -20.09
CA LYS A 787 -80.42 -133.63 -18.94
C LYS A 787 -79.80 -132.64 -17.96
N ALA A 788 -78.50 -132.74 -17.69
CA ALA A 788 -77.79 -131.75 -16.89
C ALA A 788 -77.85 -130.34 -17.54
N LEU A 789 -77.75 -130.27 -18.88
CA LEU A 789 -77.91 -129.01 -19.64
C LEU A 789 -79.35 -128.47 -19.59
N GLN A 790 -80.37 -129.33 -19.66
CA GLN A 790 -81.78 -128.93 -19.50
C GLN A 790 -82.10 -128.43 -18.08
N GLY A 791 -81.38 -128.93 -17.06
CA GLY A 791 -81.57 -128.56 -15.65
C GLY A 791 -81.00 -127.20 -15.24
N GLY A 792 -80.46 -126.41 -16.17
CA GLY A 792 -79.99 -125.04 -15.89
C GLY A 792 -78.62 -124.93 -15.20
N ALA A 793 -77.81 -125.99 -15.21
CA ALA A 793 -76.46 -125.95 -14.65
C ALA A 793 -75.47 -125.20 -15.54
N ASP A 794 -74.41 -124.64 -14.92
CA ASP A 794 -73.36 -123.89 -15.62
C ASP A 794 -72.65 -124.80 -16.66
N VAL A 795 -72.93 -124.50 -17.93
CA VAL A 795 -72.49 -125.27 -19.10
C VAL A 795 -70.97 -125.40 -19.15
N LEU A 796 -70.23 -124.35 -18.79
CA LEU A 796 -68.77 -124.38 -18.85
C LEU A 796 -68.19 -125.27 -17.75
N LYS A 797 -68.83 -125.30 -16.58
CA LYS A 797 -68.41 -126.17 -15.47
C LYS A 797 -68.79 -127.63 -15.70
N LEU A 798 -69.92 -127.91 -16.35
CA LEU A 798 -70.26 -129.27 -16.80
C LEU A 798 -69.28 -129.81 -17.84
N PHE A 799 -68.86 -128.96 -18.78
CA PHE A 799 -67.83 -129.31 -19.76
C PHE A 799 -66.48 -129.60 -19.08
N GLU A 800 -66.09 -128.77 -18.11
CA GLU A 800 -64.85 -128.98 -17.33
C GLU A 800 -64.85 -130.33 -16.58
N VAL A 801 -65.97 -130.73 -15.97
CA VAL A 801 -66.10 -132.00 -15.23
C VAL A 801 -65.94 -133.23 -16.13
N VAL A 802 -66.45 -133.17 -17.36
CA VAL A 802 -66.48 -134.29 -18.31
C VAL A 802 -65.27 -134.25 -19.27
N GLY A 803 -64.39 -133.25 -19.13
CA GLY A 803 -63.24 -133.05 -20.02
C GLY A 803 -63.65 -132.66 -21.44
N LEU A 804 -64.77 -131.96 -21.59
CA LEU A 804 -65.27 -131.43 -22.84
C LEU A 804 -64.91 -129.95 -22.99
N THR A 805 -64.83 -129.49 -24.23
CA THR A 805 -64.80 -128.08 -24.61
C THR A 805 -66.02 -127.80 -25.49
N PRO A 806 -66.45 -126.55 -25.67
CA PRO A 806 -67.59 -126.24 -26.55
C PRO A 806 -67.44 -126.80 -27.97
N ALA A 807 -66.20 -126.84 -28.49
CA ALA A 807 -65.88 -127.42 -29.78
C ALA A 807 -65.99 -128.96 -29.78
N THR A 808 -65.48 -129.65 -28.76
CA THR A 808 -65.56 -131.13 -28.70
C THR A 808 -66.97 -131.62 -28.36
N TRP A 809 -67.77 -130.84 -27.62
CA TRP A 809 -69.20 -131.08 -27.44
C TRP A 809 -69.96 -131.06 -28.76
N ALA A 810 -69.77 -130.03 -29.59
CA ALA A 810 -70.44 -129.94 -30.89
C ALA A 810 -70.10 -131.15 -31.79
N THR A 811 -68.84 -131.58 -31.80
CA THR A 811 -68.40 -132.78 -32.53
C THR A 811 -69.03 -134.06 -31.99
N GLN A 812 -69.05 -134.26 -30.67
CA GLN A 812 -69.65 -135.46 -30.05
C GLN A 812 -71.17 -135.49 -30.20
N ALA A 813 -71.86 -134.36 -30.04
CA ALA A 813 -73.30 -134.26 -30.23
C ALA A 813 -73.69 -134.56 -31.68
N ASN A 814 -72.91 -134.09 -32.66
CA ASN A 814 -73.14 -134.40 -34.07
C ASN A 814 -72.86 -135.89 -34.37
N ALA A 815 -71.81 -136.47 -33.79
CA ALA A 815 -71.53 -137.90 -33.90
C ALA A 815 -72.66 -138.77 -33.34
N TRP A 816 -73.19 -138.42 -32.15
CA TRP A 816 -74.38 -139.07 -31.58
C TRP A 816 -75.62 -138.90 -32.45
N GLY A 817 -75.85 -137.71 -33.02
CA GLY A 817 -76.91 -137.47 -33.99
C GLY A 817 -76.81 -138.40 -35.21
N GLN A 818 -75.62 -138.54 -35.81
CA GLN A 818 -75.39 -139.44 -36.93
C GLN A 818 -75.56 -140.92 -36.55
N ALA A 819 -75.08 -141.34 -35.38
CA ALA A 819 -75.27 -142.71 -34.89
C ALA A 819 -76.75 -143.06 -34.69
N MET A 820 -77.55 -142.11 -34.19
CA MET A 820 -79.00 -142.30 -34.03
C MET A 820 -79.76 -142.36 -35.36
N VAL A 821 -79.28 -141.66 -36.40
CA VAL A 821 -79.84 -141.77 -37.77
C VAL A 821 -79.52 -143.13 -38.41
N GLY A 822 -78.30 -143.65 -38.21
CA GLY A 822 -77.87 -144.93 -38.76
C GLY A 822 -78.41 -146.17 -38.03
N ARG A 823 -78.80 -146.03 -36.76
CA ARG A 823 -79.34 -147.11 -35.91
C ARG A 823 -80.63 -146.65 -35.22
N PRO A 824 -81.81 -146.88 -35.85
CA PRO A 824 -83.08 -146.37 -35.34
C PRO A 824 -83.42 -146.86 -33.93
N GLU A 825 -82.92 -148.04 -33.52
CA GLU A 825 -83.07 -148.54 -32.16
C GLU A 825 -82.40 -147.65 -31.09
N LEU A 826 -81.30 -146.96 -31.42
CA LEU A 826 -80.64 -145.99 -30.53
C LEU A 826 -81.45 -144.70 -30.43
N ALA A 827 -82.03 -144.22 -31.53
CA ALA A 827 -82.88 -143.03 -31.54
C ALA A 827 -84.14 -143.22 -30.67
N ILE A 828 -84.79 -144.39 -30.79
CA ILE A 828 -85.95 -144.75 -29.96
C ILE A 828 -85.53 -144.81 -28.49
N ARG A 829 -84.43 -145.51 -28.19
CA ARG A 829 -83.97 -145.66 -26.81
C ARG A 829 -83.51 -144.32 -26.20
N PHE A 830 -82.85 -143.47 -26.97
CA PHE A 830 -82.47 -142.12 -26.54
C PHE A 830 -83.68 -141.24 -26.23
N SER A 831 -84.72 -141.30 -27.07
CA SER A 831 -85.98 -140.60 -26.80
C SER A 831 -86.65 -141.11 -25.52
N GLU A 832 -86.66 -142.43 -25.29
CA GLU A 832 -87.14 -143.01 -24.02
C GLU A 832 -86.33 -142.47 -22.82
N LEU A 833 -84.99 -142.44 -22.91
CA LEU A 833 -84.12 -141.93 -21.85
C LEU A 833 -84.34 -140.43 -21.58
N LEU A 834 -84.52 -139.60 -22.61
CA LEU A 834 -84.76 -138.16 -22.46
C LEU A 834 -86.17 -137.83 -21.94
N GLN A 835 -87.18 -138.65 -22.24
CA GLN A 835 -88.55 -138.44 -21.76
C GLN A 835 -88.78 -139.05 -20.36
N ALA A 836 -87.95 -140.00 -19.93
CA ALA A 836 -87.99 -140.53 -18.58
C ALA A 836 -87.77 -139.42 -17.53
N PRO A 837 -88.37 -139.55 -16.33
CA PRO A 837 -87.97 -138.75 -15.17
C PRO A 837 -86.52 -139.07 -14.78
N TRP A 838 -85.72 -138.05 -14.47
CA TRP A 838 -84.36 -138.22 -13.94
C TRP A 838 -84.34 -137.76 -12.48
N ALA A 839 -83.68 -138.54 -11.63
CA ALA A 839 -83.44 -138.18 -10.23
C ALA A 839 -81.98 -138.40 -9.87
#